data_AF-A0ABD1CJI0-F1
#
_entry.id   AF-A0ABD1CJI0-F1
#
_cell.length_a   1.000
_cell.length_b   1.000
_cell.length_c   1.000
_cell.angle_alpha   90.00
_cell.angle_beta   90.00
_cell.angle_gamma   90.00
#
_symmetry.space_group_name_H-M   'P 1'
#
loop_
_entity.id
_entity.type
_entity.pdbx_description
1 polymer ?
#
loop_
_entity_poly.entity_id
_entity_poly.type
_entity_poly.pdbx_seq_one_letter_code
_entity_poly.pdbx_strand_id
1 'polypeptide(L)'
;MRVRNIKDGVVINESSGDEDNTSDVLLPIGGGPQDGADWLFVENNAPGPTLPEENGLDEVDNVEEANIEEDKKESFTEKLVSNMLNFCLDESEKEDNDEAGPSGLQEGVETKPEAVFRDLEPTEEMQLVIQQTNRALGNSWEVEDNTVLPDELHVWICLLDDTIAHVFAKDQKNMQMFTCLLKLYMNFCLSGNFKRDSLESLRVITHNTLRYVAQAGPFICTDNTIDNDILLKQVGFMNSAILENRMAFNDYRDLIEVFTAYWKQRNEVISNISTKLPGDYFKKDVQEIQTNLLQCMSQALDKKVELVEFISFCRVYDEFLIDLHDIPLNWYVRMPGEEQIDIFLMSKVLLLVDNKWKDSDLKCYQVTNVKKFSQLYQVLNEEAEVPKHYLVDTIKTLLGYINELAAKPTWTDGSALTESNQIGAMNLLITSVRSSLMYFKEQPDYLSFNRFLEESTMPFLTVIKESVSFADFKKRVLLIKESFWYIRNMNAINIDKALELCRAGNNEDFDEGFLREGYAKYVNQFEEYMKIYSDLECDDKIAKIVSDVEGKVEAVLTSQWTLEFKQNKLPQILAGLSAVWALSTSKDVASTGQYLKPHCIQILCVLRLLSADSENGGVKKHLAQVLTGQGKSLILGLTATILALFGHSVQIMCYSEYLAKRDSEDFEEFYEYFSVEENIEYETFAEVATKQLANVAGNAENYILQCLGMPTVRNHSKSMDAGNFKKKVLLIDEVDVFFTEKFYGKSYSQVICPKLPGLTLIQDKIWDLIMKGNWSAGFIKRKIKEFEGYSDHPEMKKLVEFINQPACYTLLEAAGEDLEEKTYTNKSLYITHLDKMISTALDVNQRVIDDPFLNRFRLNSDGNITCRTSLGKYCDRTKAGYYNAFIYLKLTRGCSNPESDNYGYMMLDTGSISYAKLPENYPLILGVTGTLTTLNEYEQKAVKEHYQILNSSVMPSFFGGSNLKFNKFSNFVCYETENDWMNAIFSNINATINKKRSVLVFFETDIKINAFKKEFSSQLDRLNVLTADTDEDDMEVFINDAGVTKTVTLATRDMGRGVDYKSSVAVEKNGGIHVIQTFFSYDLKEETQIKGRTARKDNLGSYELIICIEHLRKLNLVTDEIKYLSVNYDMLARSRKQLMNKEGATKDTQINQALERHNKTIDFFKKIGGI
;
A
#
# COMPACT_ATOMS: atom_id res chain seq x y z
N MET A 1 -1.67 -23.94 32.89
CA MET A 1 -2.34 -25.01 33.68
C MET A 1 -1.91 -24.88 35.14
N ARG A 2 -2.55 -25.63 36.07
CA ARG A 2 -2.11 -26.01 37.44
C ARG A 2 -1.22 -25.01 38.21
N VAL A 3 -1.71 -24.29 39.23
CA VAL A 3 -2.08 -24.77 40.59
C VAL A 3 -0.88 -25.22 41.44
N ARG A 4 -0.51 -24.38 42.42
CA ARG A 4 -0.65 -24.61 43.88
C ARG A 4 -0.89 -23.24 44.56
N ASN A 5 -1.77 -23.00 45.53
CA ASN A 5 -2.38 -23.78 46.64
C ASN A 5 -1.59 -23.67 47.95
N ILE A 6 -2.31 -23.68 49.10
CA ILE A 6 -1.85 -23.51 50.50
C ILE A 6 -1.59 -22.01 50.87
N LYS A 7 -2.04 -21.43 52.00
CA LYS A 7 -2.72 -22.00 53.20
C LYS A 7 -3.87 -21.15 53.81
N ASP A 8 -4.79 -21.89 54.42
CA ASP A 8 -5.81 -21.64 55.48
C ASP A 8 -5.83 -20.29 56.26
N GLY A 9 -7.04 -19.71 56.36
CA GLY A 9 -7.43 -18.59 57.24
C GLY A 9 -8.75 -18.86 57.97
N VAL A 10 -8.72 -19.85 58.86
CA VAL A 10 -9.83 -20.55 59.54
C VAL A 10 -10.81 -19.67 60.36
N VAL A 11 -12.09 -20.12 60.43
CA VAL A 11 -13.12 -19.90 61.50
C VAL A 11 -14.25 -18.82 61.35
N ILE A 12 -15.41 -19.32 60.90
CA ILE A 12 -16.74 -19.34 61.60
C ILE A 12 -17.83 -18.24 61.41
N ASN A 13 -19.06 -18.76 61.26
CA ASN A 13 -20.41 -18.20 61.44
C ASN A 13 -20.96 -17.10 60.51
N GLU A 14 -22.28 -16.98 60.31
CA GLU A 14 -23.42 -17.93 60.21
C GLU A 14 -24.70 -17.11 59.93
N SER A 15 -25.81 -17.75 59.48
CA SER A 15 -27.19 -17.21 59.45
C SER A 15 -27.45 -16.00 58.50
N SER A 16 -28.65 -15.76 57.94
CA SER A 16 -29.92 -16.53 57.87
C SER A 16 -30.86 -15.91 56.82
N GLY A 17 -31.85 -16.66 56.34
CA GLY A 17 -33.09 -16.12 55.77
C GLY A 17 -33.14 -16.18 54.24
N ASP A 18 -33.97 -16.98 53.56
CA ASP A 18 -35.45 -17.15 53.60
C ASP A 18 -36.17 -16.00 52.85
N GLU A 19 -37.19 -16.22 52.00
CA GLU A 19 -37.96 -17.42 51.63
C GLU A 19 -38.68 -17.20 50.25
N ASP A 20 -39.26 -18.26 49.66
CA ASP A 20 -40.43 -18.27 48.73
C ASP A 20 -40.38 -17.53 47.34
N ASN A 21 -41.17 -17.85 46.29
CA ASN A 21 -41.88 -19.06 45.74
C ASN A 21 -42.39 -18.66 44.30
N THR A 22 -42.87 -19.45 43.33
CA THR A 22 -43.20 -20.88 43.06
C THR A 22 -42.63 -21.26 41.64
N SER A 23 -42.70 -22.46 41.01
CA SER A 23 -43.77 -23.45 40.66
C SER A 23 -44.84 -22.93 39.65
N ASP A 24 -45.31 -23.64 38.61
CA ASP A 24 -45.15 -25.05 38.13
C ASP A 24 -45.22 -25.13 36.57
N VAL A 25 -44.36 -25.88 35.86
CA VAL A 25 -44.45 -27.32 35.44
C VAL A 25 -45.57 -27.68 34.44
N LEU A 26 -45.16 -28.24 33.27
CA LEU A 26 -45.73 -29.47 32.67
C LEU A 26 -44.89 -30.04 31.50
N LEU A 27 -44.81 -31.38 31.44
CA LEU A 27 -44.23 -32.26 30.39
C LEU A 27 -45.41 -32.88 29.56
N PRO A 28 -45.34 -33.95 28.69
CA PRO A 28 -44.29 -34.97 28.52
C PRO A 28 -44.10 -35.69 27.13
N ILE A 29 -43.22 -36.71 27.11
CA ILE A 29 -43.03 -37.84 26.13
C ILE A 29 -42.55 -37.47 24.69
N GLY A 30 -41.57 -38.16 24.06
CA GLY A 30 -40.65 -39.22 24.48
C GLY A 30 -40.28 -40.22 23.34
N GLY A 31 -39.13 -40.91 23.43
CA GLY A 31 -38.77 -42.02 22.51
C GLY A 31 -37.27 -42.26 22.28
N GLY A 32 -36.78 -43.44 22.69
CA GLY A 32 -35.51 -44.09 22.25
C GLY A 32 -35.82 -45.56 21.87
N PRO A 33 -34.89 -46.55 21.96
CA PRO A 33 -33.46 -46.52 22.31
C PRO A 33 -32.60 -46.53 21.00
N GLN A 34 -31.40 -47.10 20.78
CA GLN A 34 -30.44 -48.06 21.39
C GLN A 34 -29.01 -47.68 20.91
N ASP A 35 -27.84 -48.16 21.38
CA ASP A 35 -27.28 -48.78 22.62
C ASP A 35 -25.73 -48.73 22.42
N GLY A 36 -24.80 -48.96 23.37
CA GLY A 36 -24.87 -49.38 24.77
C GLY A 36 -23.62 -48.92 25.56
N ALA A 37 -23.32 -49.53 26.72
CA ALA A 37 -22.65 -48.85 27.83
C ALA A 37 -21.11 -49.06 28.04
N ASP A 38 -20.61 -48.30 29.02
CA ASP A 38 -19.24 -48.13 29.56
C ASP A 38 -18.49 -49.41 30.00
N TRP A 39 -17.22 -49.27 30.44
CA TRP A 39 -16.79 -49.35 31.86
C TRP A 39 -15.27 -49.12 32.00
N LEU A 40 -14.77 -48.87 33.22
CA LEU A 40 -13.38 -48.48 33.55
C LEU A 40 -12.56 -49.60 34.24
N PHE A 41 -11.23 -49.41 34.24
CA PHE A 41 -10.17 -49.98 35.13
C PHE A 41 -9.25 -51.14 34.68
N VAL A 42 -8.09 -51.15 35.36
CA VAL A 42 -7.05 -52.21 35.55
C VAL A 42 -5.79 -52.12 34.66
N GLU A 43 -4.66 -52.50 35.26
CA GLU A 43 -3.27 -52.30 34.83
C GLU A 43 -2.63 -53.56 34.18
N ASN A 44 -1.36 -53.41 33.76
CA ASN A 44 -0.32 -54.46 33.69
C ASN A 44 -0.52 -55.66 32.75
N ASN A 45 0.29 -55.75 31.68
CA ASN A 45 1.54 -56.54 31.70
C ASN A 45 2.30 -56.52 30.35
N ALA A 46 3.61 -56.79 30.42
CA ALA A 46 4.46 -57.18 29.26
C ALA A 46 4.55 -58.72 29.15
N PRO A 47 5.17 -59.25 28.09
CA PRO A 47 6.47 -59.91 28.32
C PRO A 47 7.52 -59.68 27.21
N GLY A 48 8.79 -60.01 27.51
CA GLY A 48 9.96 -59.92 26.60
C GLY A 48 10.13 -61.12 25.65
N PRO A 49 11.35 -61.34 25.10
CA PRO A 49 12.37 -62.04 25.90
C PRO A 49 13.83 -61.53 25.78
N THR A 50 14.76 -62.31 26.34
CA THR A 50 16.08 -61.97 26.92
C THR A 50 17.35 -62.22 26.07
N LEU A 51 18.41 -61.43 26.36
CA LEU A 51 19.85 -61.74 26.69
C LEU A 51 20.59 -62.96 26.07
N PRO A 52 21.93 -62.90 25.89
CA PRO A 52 22.97 -62.99 26.97
C PRO A 52 23.74 -61.67 27.18
N GLU A 53 24.23 -61.29 28.37
CA GLU A 53 25.29 -61.82 29.28
C GLU A 53 26.75 -61.60 28.82
N GLU A 54 27.50 -60.75 29.56
CA GLU A 54 28.79 -61.09 30.20
C GLU A 54 29.16 -60.04 31.29
N ASN A 55 30.17 -60.31 32.13
CA ASN A 55 30.49 -59.51 33.34
C ASN A 55 31.99 -59.15 33.46
N GLY A 56 32.26 -57.91 33.90
CA GLY A 56 33.07 -57.64 35.10
C GLY A 56 34.61 -57.53 35.04
N LEU A 57 35.08 -56.44 35.68
CA LEU A 57 36.28 -56.32 36.55
C LEU A 57 37.69 -56.05 35.95
N ASP A 58 38.53 -55.55 36.86
CA ASP A 58 39.98 -55.31 36.86
C ASP A 58 40.57 -54.25 35.89
N GLU A 59 41.58 -53.44 36.26
CA GLU A 59 41.99 -52.86 37.55
C GLU A 59 42.95 -51.65 37.29
N VAL A 60 43.11 -50.75 38.28
CA VAL A 60 44.36 -50.04 38.72
C VAL A 60 45.42 -49.65 37.64
N ASP A 61 45.85 -48.39 37.51
CA ASP A 61 46.61 -47.68 38.56
C ASP A 61 46.53 -46.13 38.50
N ASN A 62 46.79 -45.48 39.64
CA ASN A 62 46.83 -44.01 39.81
C ASN A 62 48.27 -43.49 39.91
N VAL A 63 48.55 -42.30 39.37
CA VAL A 63 49.64 -41.44 39.87
C VAL A 63 49.17 -39.97 39.97
N GLU A 64 48.99 -39.55 41.22
CA GLU A 64 48.83 -38.18 41.75
C GLU A 64 50.08 -37.31 41.48
N GLU A 65 50.15 -35.98 41.65
CA GLU A 65 49.21 -34.85 41.78
C GLU A 65 50.06 -33.54 41.67
N ALA A 66 49.41 -32.37 41.64
CA ALA A 66 49.91 -31.10 42.22
C ALA A 66 51.18 -30.40 41.65
N ASN A 67 51.36 -29.08 41.81
CA ASN A 67 50.40 -27.96 41.75
C ASN A 67 51.18 -26.63 41.64
N ILE A 68 50.55 -25.63 40.99
CA ILE A 68 50.61 -24.17 41.29
C ILE A 68 52.01 -23.55 41.58
N GLU A 69 52.58 -22.81 40.62
CA GLU A 69 52.62 -21.34 40.61
C GLU A 69 53.29 -20.84 39.30
N GLU A 70 52.58 -20.06 38.50
CA GLU A 70 53.17 -19.19 37.46
C GLU A 70 52.41 -17.84 37.46
N ASP A 71 53.13 -16.74 37.21
CA ASP A 71 52.73 -15.43 37.73
C ASP A 71 51.85 -14.60 36.77
N LYS A 72 51.07 -13.67 37.31
CA LYS A 72 49.98 -12.98 36.60
C LYS A 72 50.47 -11.79 35.77
N LYS A 73 50.13 -11.74 34.46
CA LYS A 73 49.88 -10.45 33.75
C LYS A 73 49.18 -10.49 32.38
N GLU A 74 48.00 -11.09 32.29
CA GLU A 74 47.04 -10.97 31.15
C GLU A 74 45.63 -11.35 31.66
N SER A 75 44.50 -10.87 31.15
CA SER A 75 44.19 -9.60 30.47
C SER A 75 42.76 -9.18 30.88
N PHE A 76 42.53 -7.90 31.21
CA PHE A 76 41.16 -7.41 31.48
C PHE A 76 40.36 -7.26 30.17
N THR A 77 41.04 -6.93 29.08
CA THR A 77 40.47 -6.70 27.75
C THR A 77 39.89 -7.97 27.14
N GLU A 78 40.55 -9.12 27.28
CA GLU A 78 40.01 -10.41 26.81
C GLU A 78 38.68 -10.76 27.49
N LYS A 79 38.57 -10.49 28.81
CA LYS A 79 37.29 -10.67 29.51
C LYS A 79 36.23 -9.68 29.05
N LEU A 80 36.59 -8.44 28.73
CA LEU A 80 35.63 -7.47 28.19
C LEU A 80 35.10 -7.91 26.81
N VAL A 81 36.01 -8.28 25.89
CA VAL A 81 35.66 -8.76 24.54
C VAL A 81 34.89 -10.07 24.59
N SER A 82 35.30 -11.05 25.39
CA SER A 82 34.58 -12.31 25.56
C SER A 82 33.21 -12.12 26.19
N ASN A 83 33.07 -11.24 27.19
CA ASN A 83 31.76 -10.96 27.79
C ASN A 83 30.83 -10.22 26.82
N MET A 84 31.34 -9.27 26.01
CA MET A 84 30.52 -8.61 24.99
C MET A 84 30.11 -9.57 23.86
N LEU A 85 31.01 -10.46 23.42
CA LEU A 85 30.66 -11.50 22.44
C LEU A 85 29.58 -12.46 22.96
N ASN A 86 29.68 -12.90 24.22
CA ASN A 86 28.66 -13.75 24.84
C ASN A 86 27.32 -12.99 24.99
N PHE A 87 27.35 -11.72 25.40
CA PHE A 87 26.15 -10.87 25.49
C PHE A 87 25.50 -10.57 24.12
N CYS A 88 26.23 -10.75 23.02
CA CYS A 88 25.71 -10.66 21.65
C CYS A 88 25.28 -12.02 21.05
N LEU A 89 25.31 -13.11 21.82
CA LEU A 89 24.95 -14.46 21.34
C LEU A 89 23.81 -15.11 22.15
N ASP A 90 23.72 -14.88 23.46
CA ASP A 90 22.66 -15.45 24.32
C ASP A 90 21.42 -14.54 24.48
N GLU A 91 20.64 -14.37 23.40
CA GLU A 91 19.19 -14.08 23.50
C GLU A 91 18.34 -15.26 22.97
N SER A 92 18.68 -16.47 23.41
CA SER A 92 17.82 -17.65 23.27
C SER A 92 18.01 -18.64 24.42
N GLU A 93 16.90 -19.17 24.94
CA GLU A 93 16.81 -20.23 25.97
C GLU A 93 17.28 -19.91 27.42
N LYS A 94 16.34 -19.46 28.27
CA LYS A 94 15.69 -20.38 29.25
C LYS A 94 14.60 -19.71 30.12
N GLU A 95 13.64 -20.53 30.53
CA GLU A 95 12.66 -20.27 31.59
C GLU A 95 13.17 -20.84 32.94
N ASP A 96 12.73 -20.25 34.04
CA ASP A 96 12.63 -20.75 35.44
C ASP A 96 13.74 -21.63 36.07
N ASN A 97 14.20 -21.24 37.28
CA ASN A 97 13.94 -21.98 38.53
C ASN A 97 14.40 -21.23 39.80
N ASP A 98 13.47 -21.12 40.76
CA ASP A 98 13.56 -21.13 42.23
C ASP A 98 14.57 -20.27 43.06
N GLU A 99 13.96 -19.36 43.82
CA GLU A 99 14.12 -19.09 45.27
C GLU A 99 15.49 -19.17 45.98
N ALA A 100 15.93 -18.02 46.55
CA ALA A 100 16.25 -17.92 47.99
C ALA A 100 16.38 -16.46 48.50
N GLY A 101 15.76 -16.19 49.65
CA GLY A 101 16.04 -15.06 50.55
C GLY A 101 15.77 -15.49 52.02
N PRO A 102 15.90 -14.62 53.06
CA PRO A 102 16.05 -13.17 52.97
C PRO A 102 17.12 -12.52 53.90
N SER A 103 17.40 -11.23 53.62
CA SER A 103 17.75 -10.11 54.52
C SER A 103 18.65 -10.31 55.77
N GLY A 104 19.78 -9.58 55.82
CA GLY A 104 20.72 -9.58 56.94
C GLY A 104 21.56 -8.30 57.16
N LEU A 105 20.95 -7.10 57.03
CA LEU A 105 21.46 -5.79 57.50
C LEU A 105 22.85 -5.30 56.99
N GLN A 106 22.86 -4.31 56.09
CA GLN A 106 23.28 -2.93 56.41
C GLN A 106 22.89 -1.94 55.30
N GLU A 107 22.80 -0.65 55.65
CA GLU A 107 22.35 0.42 54.74
C GLU A 107 23.47 0.86 53.79
N GLY A 108 23.18 0.99 52.49
CA GLY A 108 24.17 1.29 51.45
C GLY A 108 23.59 2.13 50.30
N VAL A 109 23.67 3.46 50.48
CA VAL A 109 23.59 4.58 49.52
C VAL A 109 23.22 4.26 48.05
N GLU A 110 22.16 4.91 47.55
CA GLU A 110 21.88 5.02 46.12
C GLU A 110 23.04 5.72 45.36
N THR A 111 23.69 5.03 44.43
CA THR A 111 24.62 5.64 43.46
C THR A 111 24.10 5.46 42.04
N LYS A 112 23.87 6.58 41.34
CA LYS A 112 23.39 6.59 39.95
C LYS A 112 24.44 6.02 38.97
N PRO A 113 24.03 5.52 37.78
CA PRO A 113 24.96 5.03 36.75
C PRO A 113 25.95 6.08 36.23
N GLU A 114 25.64 7.37 36.37
CA GLU A 114 26.38 8.53 35.82
C GLU A 114 27.81 8.70 36.37
N ALA A 115 28.21 7.93 37.39
CA ALA A 115 29.45 8.14 38.15
C ALA A 115 30.65 7.27 37.71
N VAL A 116 30.42 6.18 36.96
CA VAL A 116 31.47 5.16 36.72
C VAL A 116 32.46 5.54 35.60
N PHE A 117 32.09 6.46 34.71
CA PHE A 117 32.84 6.72 33.46
C PHE A 117 33.68 8.01 33.46
N ARG A 118 33.72 8.80 34.55
CA ARG A 118 34.39 10.13 34.54
C ARG A 118 35.87 10.12 34.89
N ASP A 119 36.36 9.09 35.58
CA ASP A 119 37.70 9.07 36.18
C ASP A 119 38.69 8.14 35.44
N LEU A 120 38.41 7.85 34.16
CA LEU A 120 39.34 7.12 33.27
C LEU A 120 40.26 8.10 32.53
N GLU A 121 41.42 8.39 33.11
CA GLU A 121 42.48 9.10 32.39
C GLU A 121 42.95 8.27 31.18
N PRO A 122 43.04 8.85 29.96
CA PRO A 122 43.46 8.11 28.77
C PRO A 122 44.94 7.71 28.88
N THR A 123 45.23 6.43 28.63
CA THR A 123 46.58 5.86 28.67
C THR A 123 47.54 6.57 27.71
N GLU A 124 48.85 6.47 27.94
CA GLU A 124 49.86 7.05 27.03
C GLU A 124 49.67 6.54 25.59
N GLU A 125 49.25 5.29 25.41
CA GLU A 125 48.91 4.69 24.12
C GLU A 125 47.67 5.35 23.48
N MET A 126 46.58 5.56 24.24
CA MET A 126 45.42 6.33 23.77
C MET A 126 45.80 7.76 23.35
N GLN A 127 46.63 8.45 24.14
CA GLN A 127 47.11 9.80 23.78
C GLN A 127 47.95 9.78 22.49
N LEU A 128 48.71 8.71 22.26
CA LEU A 128 49.50 8.50 21.05
C LEU A 128 48.60 8.23 19.83
N VAL A 129 47.55 7.42 19.98
CA VAL A 129 46.50 7.23 18.93
C VAL A 129 45.80 8.55 18.63
N ILE A 130 45.37 9.31 19.64
CA ILE A 130 44.75 10.64 19.47
C ILE A 130 45.69 11.59 18.70
N GLN A 131 46.99 11.62 19.02
CA GLN A 131 47.96 12.41 18.24
C GLN A 131 48.15 11.88 16.81
N GLN A 132 48.08 10.57 16.56
CA GLN A 132 48.18 10.02 15.21
C GLN A 132 46.94 10.35 14.38
N THR A 133 45.73 10.19 14.93
CA THR A 133 44.46 10.54 14.28
C THR A 133 44.40 12.03 13.93
N ASN A 134 44.78 12.91 14.87
CA ASN A 134 44.86 14.35 14.61
C ASN A 134 45.90 14.71 13.52
N ARG A 135 47.01 13.98 13.41
CA ARG A 135 47.98 14.13 12.29
C ARG A 135 47.47 13.55 10.97
N ALA A 136 46.66 12.51 11.01
CA ALA A 136 46.16 11.80 9.83
C ALA A 136 44.97 12.49 9.14
N LEU A 137 44.20 13.30 9.89
CA LEU A 137 43.07 14.08 9.37
C LEU A 137 43.50 15.36 8.62
N GLY A 138 44.69 15.90 8.94
CA GLY A 138 45.28 17.05 8.25
C GLY A 138 44.79 18.41 8.77
N ASN A 139 45.72 19.38 8.82
CA ASN A 139 45.44 20.71 9.35
C ASN A 139 44.63 21.55 8.35
N SER A 140 43.30 21.45 8.39
CA SER A 140 42.36 22.38 7.77
C SER A 140 41.17 22.71 8.67
N TRP A 141 41.44 22.84 9.98
CA TRP A 141 40.47 23.25 11.01
C TRP A 141 40.97 24.54 11.72
N GLU A 142 41.12 25.62 10.95
CA GLU A 142 41.19 26.99 11.52
C GLU A 142 39.78 27.63 11.41
N VAL A 143 38.91 27.26 12.35
CA VAL A 143 37.65 27.94 12.63
C VAL A 143 37.62 28.22 14.13
N GLU A 144 37.17 29.41 14.53
CA GLU A 144 37.36 29.96 15.87
C GLU A 144 36.41 29.38 16.93
N ASP A 145 36.61 28.11 17.34
CA ASP A 145 36.34 27.67 18.73
C ASP A 145 36.97 26.31 19.05
N ASN A 146 37.40 26.11 20.31
CA ASN A 146 38.06 24.87 20.77
C ASN A 146 37.04 23.74 21.06
N THR A 147 36.40 23.19 20.02
CA THR A 147 35.58 21.98 20.17
C THR A 147 36.43 20.72 20.24
N VAL A 148 36.89 20.40 21.45
CA VAL A 148 37.38 19.05 21.79
C VAL A 148 36.24 18.05 21.57
N LEU A 149 36.53 16.92 20.93
CA LEU A 149 35.60 15.78 20.80
C LEU A 149 35.17 15.31 22.20
N PRO A 150 33.88 15.01 22.47
CA PRO A 150 33.45 14.47 23.75
C PRO A 150 34.21 13.19 24.13
N ASP A 151 34.57 13.02 25.40
CA ASP A 151 35.36 11.88 25.87
C ASP A 151 34.69 10.53 25.57
N GLU A 152 33.36 10.48 25.65
CA GLU A 152 32.55 9.30 25.31
C GLU A 152 32.63 8.96 23.81
N LEU A 153 32.78 9.94 22.92
CA LEU A 153 32.98 9.72 21.49
C LEU A 153 34.38 9.15 21.21
N HIS A 154 35.42 9.58 21.94
CA HIS A 154 36.73 8.96 21.87
C HIS A 154 36.69 7.45 22.22
N VAL A 155 35.91 7.05 23.24
CA VAL A 155 35.76 5.63 23.62
C VAL A 155 35.19 4.80 22.46
N TRP A 156 34.11 5.26 21.82
CA TRP A 156 33.51 4.55 20.68
C TRP A 156 34.42 4.48 19.45
N ILE A 157 35.20 5.53 19.18
CA ILE A 157 36.22 5.53 18.13
C ILE A 157 37.31 4.50 18.43
N CYS A 158 37.83 4.46 19.67
CA CYS A 158 38.88 3.53 20.07
C CYS A 158 38.40 2.06 20.04
N LEU A 159 37.16 1.79 20.44
CA LEU A 159 36.56 0.45 20.33
C LEU A 159 36.43 -0.02 18.87
N LEU A 160 36.12 0.89 17.94
CA LEU A 160 36.04 0.58 16.51
C LEU A 160 37.43 0.32 15.91
N ASP A 161 38.42 1.15 16.23
CA ASP A 161 39.80 1.00 15.77
C ASP A 161 40.46 -0.29 16.32
N ASP A 162 40.34 -0.55 17.63
CA ASP A 162 40.85 -1.77 18.28
C ASP A 162 40.18 -3.04 17.71
N THR A 163 38.86 -3.02 17.47
CA THR A 163 38.17 -4.16 16.84
C THR A 163 38.66 -4.38 15.40
N ILE A 164 38.84 -3.32 14.60
CA ILE A 164 39.39 -3.43 13.24
C ILE A 164 40.82 -3.98 13.30
N ALA A 165 41.67 -3.45 14.18
CA ALA A 165 43.04 -3.89 14.36
C ALA A 165 43.13 -5.36 14.77
N HIS A 166 42.29 -5.81 15.72
CA HIS A 166 42.28 -7.19 16.20
C HIS A 166 41.74 -8.16 15.13
N VAL A 167 40.66 -7.81 14.42
CA VAL A 167 40.05 -8.69 13.40
C VAL A 167 40.96 -8.84 12.16
N PHE A 168 41.68 -7.79 11.76
CA PHE A 168 42.50 -7.80 10.53
C PHE A 168 44.02 -7.77 10.77
N ALA A 169 44.48 -8.01 11.99
CA ALA A 169 45.89 -7.97 12.44
C ALA A 169 46.92 -8.69 11.55
N LYS A 170 46.49 -9.61 10.68
CA LYS A 170 47.34 -10.47 9.84
C LYS A 170 47.38 -10.08 8.36
N ASP A 171 46.56 -9.13 7.90
CA ASP A 171 46.54 -8.69 6.50
C ASP A 171 46.61 -7.15 6.39
N GLN A 172 47.78 -6.67 5.92
CA GLN A 172 48.09 -5.25 5.78
C GLN A 172 47.26 -4.56 4.67
N LYS A 173 46.71 -5.31 3.72
CA LYS A 173 45.83 -4.78 2.66
C LYS A 173 44.40 -4.61 3.19
N ASN A 174 43.92 -5.57 3.97
CA ASN A 174 42.59 -5.50 4.58
C ASN A 174 42.51 -4.37 5.61
N MET A 175 43.57 -4.19 6.41
CA MET A 175 43.72 -3.02 7.29
C MET A 175 43.61 -1.68 6.54
N GLN A 176 44.14 -1.56 5.31
CA GLN A 176 43.98 -0.33 4.51
C GLN A 176 42.53 -0.11 4.05
N MET A 177 41.78 -1.17 3.74
CA MET A 177 40.37 -1.07 3.35
C MET A 177 39.51 -0.60 4.53
N PHE A 178 39.70 -1.16 5.73
CA PHE A 178 38.96 -0.71 6.92
C PHE A 178 39.47 0.61 7.51
N THR A 179 40.72 1.02 7.24
CA THR A 179 41.18 2.40 7.51
C THR A 179 40.32 3.43 6.78
N CYS A 180 39.83 3.12 5.58
CA CYS A 180 38.88 3.98 4.87
C CYS A 180 37.50 4.01 5.55
N LEU A 181 37.02 2.89 6.08
CA LEU A 181 35.77 2.84 6.85
C LEU A 181 35.87 3.65 8.17
N LEU A 182 36.99 3.54 8.89
CA LEU A 182 37.22 4.32 10.11
C LEU A 182 37.27 5.82 9.82
N LYS A 183 38.00 6.24 8.77
CA LYS A 183 38.01 7.63 8.29
C LYS A 183 36.61 8.12 7.89
N LEU A 184 35.80 7.23 7.31
CA LEU A 184 34.43 7.54 6.89
C LEU A 184 33.49 7.74 8.09
N TYR A 185 33.56 6.86 9.09
CA TYR A 185 32.88 7.02 10.37
C TYR A 185 33.30 8.34 11.07
N MET A 186 34.61 8.64 11.08
CA MET A 186 35.15 9.88 11.64
C MET A 186 34.61 11.11 10.91
N ASN A 187 34.68 11.14 9.58
CA ASN A 187 34.13 12.22 8.76
C ASN A 187 32.63 12.43 8.99
N PHE A 188 31.87 11.34 9.17
CA PHE A 188 30.45 11.42 9.48
C PHE A 188 30.17 12.01 10.88
N CYS A 189 30.92 11.59 11.90
CA CYS A 189 30.80 12.14 13.26
C CYS A 189 31.25 13.62 13.34
N LEU A 190 32.20 14.03 12.49
CA LEU A 190 32.76 15.38 12.43
C LEU A 190 31.98 16.37 11.53
N SER A 191 31.03 15.90 10.70
CA SER A 191 30.35 16.74 9.69
C SER A 191 29.42 17.83 10.26
N GLY A 192 29.13 17.80 11.56
CA GLY A 192 28.16 18.68 12.20
C GLY A 192 26.70 18.24 12.07
N ASN A 193 26.42 17.12 11.37
CA ASN A 193 25.05 16.60 11.20
C ASN A 193 24.47 15.93 12.49
N PHE A 194 25.25 15.86 13.57
CA PHE A 194 24.79 15.45 14.91
C PHE A 194 24.17 16.62 15.69
N LYS A 195 22.95 16.43 16.20
CA LYS A 195 22.41 17.26 17.30
C LYS A 195 23.04 16.81 18.62
N ARG A 196 23.16 17.75 19.57
CA ARG A 196 23.94 17.60 20.82
C ARG A 196 23.42 16.57 21.83
N ASP A 197 22.27 15.95 21.58
CA ASP A 197 21.48 15.23 22.60
C ASP A 197 21.49 13.70 22.44
N SER A 198 22.32 13.11 21.58
CA SER A 198 22.16 11.72 21.12
C SER A 198 23.39 10.80 21.21
N LEU A 199 23.90 10.59 22.42
CA LEU A 199 24.89 9.53 22.72
C LEU A 199 24.39 8.12 22.33
N GLU A 200 23.09 7.85 22.51
CA GLU A 200 22.41 6.62 22.07
C GLU A 200 22.51 6.42 20.54
N SER A 201 22.30 7.48 19.76
CA SER A 201 22.49 7.46 18.31
C SER A 201 23.91 7.05 17.93
N LEU A 202 24.92 7.62 18.60
CA LEU A 202 26.32 7.26 18.37
C LEU A 202 26.59 5.79 18.71
N ARG A 203 26.07 5.27 19.83
CA ARG A 203 26.18 3.84 20.16
C ARG A 203 25.58 2.95 19.07
N VAL A 204 24.38 3.29 18.58
CA VAL A 204 23.69 2.53 17.51
C VAL A 204 24.51 2.52 16.21
N ILE A 205 25.02 3.67 15.75
CA ILE A 205 25.85 3.72 14.54
C ILE A 205 27.17 2.94 14.73
N THR A 206 27.81 3.04 15.89
CA THR A 206 29.07 2.34 16.17
C THR A 206 28.85 0.82 16.22
N HIS A 207 27.80 0.37 16.91
CA HIS A 207 27.41 -1.05 16.95
C HIS A 207 27.07 -1.59 15.55
N ASN A 208 26.28 -0.86 14.77
CA ASN A 208 25.95 -1.27 13.40
C ASN A 208 27.21 -1.33 12.50
N THR A 209 28.13 -0.38 12.65
CA THR A 209 29.41 -0.37 11.92
C THR A 209 30.30 -1.54 12.32
N LEU A 210 30.39 -1.87 13.62
CA LEU A 210 31.06 -3.08 14.12
C LEU A 210 30.43 -4.36 13.55
N ARG A 211 29.09 -4.43 13.51
CA ARG A 211 28.36 -5.58 12.96
C ARG A 211 28.59 -5.75 11.45
N TYR A 212 28.67 -4.64 10.70
CA TYR A 212 29.07 -4.63 9.29
C TYR A 212 30.49 -5.17 9.09
N VAL A 213 31.46 -4.65 9.85
CA VAL A 213 32.86 -5.09 9.82
C VAL A 213 32.98 -6.59 10.10
N ALA A 214 32.29 -7.09 11.13
CA ALA A 214 32.31 -8.51 11.50
C ALA A 214 31.66 -9.44 10.46
N GLN A 215 30.61 -8.99 9.76
CA GLN A 215 29.96 -9.79 8.70
C GLN A 215 30.74 -9.75 7.37
N ALA A 216 31.35 -8.62 7.02
CA ALA A 216 32.16 -8.49 5.81
C ALA A 216 33.51 -9.22 5.93
N GLY A 217 34.15 -9.13 7.11
CA GLY A 217 35.51 -9.61 7.39
C GLY A 217 35.89 -10.97 6.80
N PRO A 218 35.09 -12.05 6.98
CA PRO A 218 35.42 -13.40 6.49
C PRO A 218 35.59 -13.56 4.97
N PHE A 219 35.10 -12.61 4.16
CA PHE A 219 35.13 -12.70 2.69
C PHE A 219 36.35 -12.01 2.05
N ILE A 220 37.12 -11.27 2.84
CA ILE A 220 38.14 -10.32 2.38
C ILE A 220 39.50 -11.03 2.35
N CYS A 221 39.78 -11.68 1.23
CA CYS A 221 41.01 -12.44 0.99
C CYS A 221 41.70 -11.95 -0.29
N THR A 222 43.02 -12.19 -0.43
CA THR A 222 43.82 -11.79 -1.60
C THR A 222 43.28 -12.32 -2.93
N ASP A 223 42.65 -13.49 -2.90
CA ASP A 223 42.34 -14.30 -4.09
C ASP A 223 40.92 -14.07 -4.62
N ASN A 224 40.08 -13.35 -3.88
CA ASN A 224 38.67 -13.16 -4.19
C ASN A 224 38.42 -11.73 -4.73
N THR A 225 38.29 -11.57 -6.04
CA THR A 225 38.26 -10.24 -6.65
C THR A 225 36.92 -9.52 -6.54
N ILE A 226 35.79 -10.24 -6.52
CA ILE A 226 34.45 -9.63 -6.62
C ILE A 226 33.95 -9.13 -5.26
N ASP A 227 34.08 -9.92 -4.19
CA ASP A 227 33.67 -9.48 -2.85
C ASP A 227 34.50 -8.27 -2.37
N ASN A 228 35.81 -8.24 -2.70
CA ASN A 228 36.67 -7.09 -2.44
C ASN A 228 36.25 -5.83 -3.23
N ASP A 229 35.81 -5.98 -4.48
CA ASP A 229 35.32 -4.88 -5.33
C ASP A 229 33.98 -4.32 -4.79
N ILE A 230 33.05 -5.20 -4.41
CA ILE A 230 31.79 -4.83 -3.76
C ILE A 230 32.06 -4.06 -2.47
N LEU A 231 32.98 -4.51 -1.62
CA LEU A 231 33.36 -3.78 -0.40
C LEU A 231 33.93 -2.38 -0.69
N LEU A 232 34.83 -2.26 -1.67
CA LEU A 232 35.39 -0.96 -2.07
C LEU A 232 34.31 -0.01 -2.59
N LYS A 233 33.34 -0.52 -3.36
CA LYS A 233 32.23 0.29 -3.87
C LYS A 233 31.25 0.68 -2.77
N GLN A 234 30.96 -0.19 -1.80
CA GLN A 234 30.16 0.16 -0.61
C GLN A 234 30.81 1.33 0.17
N VAL A 235 32.12 1.24 0.44
CA VAL A 235 32.87 2.31 1.12
C VAL A 235 32.95 3.59 0.27
N GLY A 236 33.13 3.46 -1.04
CA GLY A 236 33.13 4.58 -1.99
C GLY A 236 31.79 5.32 -2.02
N PHE A 237 30.68 4.59 -2.14
CA PHE A 237 29.31 5.12 -2.19
C PHE A 237 28.97 5.91 -0.92
N MET A 238 29.27 5.34 0.25
CA MET A 238 29.15 6.05 1.53
C MET A 238 29.96 7.35 1.54
N ASN A 239 31.21 7.31 1.04
CA ASN A 239 32.11 8.46 1.07
C ASN A 239 31.60 9.61 0.20
N SER A 240 31.08 9.33 -1.00
CA SER A 240 30.43 10.36 -1.85
C SER A 240 29.22 10.99 -1.17
N ALA A 241 28.32 10.20 -0.61
CA ALA A 241 27.10 10.72 0.03
C ALA A 241 27.40 11.57 1.29
N ILE A 242 28.49 11.27 2.01
CA ILE A 242 28.98 12.08 3.14
C ILE A 242 29.67 13.37 2.66
N LEU A 243 30.57 13.28 1.67
CA LEU A 243 31.31 14.44 1.15
C LEU A 243 30.40 15.48 0.45
N GLU A 244 29.32 15.03 -0.17
CA GLU A 244 28.30 15.89 -0.76
C GLU A 244 27.28 16.42 0.26
N ASN A 245 27.48 16.09 1.55
CA ASN A 245 26.64 16.45 2.69
C ASN A 245 25.17 16.02 2.56
N ARG A 246 24.92 14.91 1.85
CA ARG A 246 23.59 14.34 1.56
C ARG A 246 23.11 13.29 2.59
N MET A 247 23.86 13.07 3.67
CA MET A 247 23.61 11.99 4.64
C MET A 247 23.39 12.51 6.06
N ALA A 248 22.22 12.24 6.61
CA ALA A 248 21.87 12.43 8.02
C ALA A 248 22.03 11.12 8.84
N PHE A 249 21.74 11.20 10.14
CA PHE A 249 21.88 10.08 11.09
C PHE A 249 21.14 8.80 10.66
N ASN A 250 19.85 8.94 10.30
CA ASN A 250 19.03 7.79 9.90
C ASN A 250 19.57 7.16 8.61
N ASP A 251 20.06 7.98 7.67
CA ASP A 251 20.48 7.50 6.36
C ASP A 251 21.78 6.68 6.46
N TYR A 252 22.72 7.09 7.31
CA TYR A 252 23.91 6.28 7.65
C TYR A 252 23.52 4.96 8.33
N ARG A 253 22.61 5.02 9.32
CA ARG A 253 22.10 3.84 10.05
C ARG A 253 21.51 2.81 9.10
N ASP A 254 20.59 3.24 8.24
CA ASP A 254 19.86 2.39 7.30
C ASP A 254 20.79 1.81 6.23
N LEU A 255 21.74 2.59 5.72
CA LEU A 255 22.71 2.15 4.71
C LEU A 255 23.67 1.08 5.26
N ILE A 256 24.21 1.28 6.47
CA ILE A 256 25.03 0.27 7.14
C ILE A 256 24.21 -0.98 7.48
N GLU A 257 22.93 -0.85 7.85
CA GLU A 257 22.08 -2.01 8.11
C GLU A 257 21.88 -2.87 6.85
N VAL A 258 21.52 -2.28 5.71
CA VAL A 258 21.33 -3.05 4.46
C VAL A 258 22.64 -3.66 3.94
N PHE A 259 23.78 -3.00 4.14
CA PHE A 259 25.09 -3.61 3.86
C PHE A 259 25.44 -4.74 4.82
N THR A 260 25.09 -4.63 6.10
CA THR A 260 25.28 -5.73 7.08
C THR A 260 24.38 -6.93 6.74
N ALA A 261 23.14 -6.67 6.32
CA ALA A 261 22.22 -7.69 5.83
C ALA A 261 22.78 -8.39 4.58
N TYR A 262 23.27 -7.64 3.58
CA TYR A 262 23.94 -8.20 2.41
C TYR A 262 25.07 -9.18 2.77
N TRP A 263 26.01 -8.78 3.64
CA TRP A 263 27.13 -9.66 4.04
C TRP A 263 26.67 -10.88 4.83
N LYS A 264 25.57 -10.76 5.59
CA LYS A 264 24.92 -11.90 6.23
C LYS A 264 24.36 -12.89 5.19
N GLN A 265 23.60 -12.43 4.18
CA GLN A 265 23.09 -13.32 3.12
C GLN A 265 24.20 -13.86 2.21
N ARG A 266 25.29 -13.10 2.02
CA ARG A 266 26.50 -13.54 1.31
C ARG A 266 27.10 -14.79 1.98
N ASN A 267 26.99 -14.90 3.30
CA ASN A 267 27.30 -16.10 4.06
C ASN A 267 26.16 -17.13 3.99
N GLU A 268 25.01 -16.82 4.59
CA GLU A 268 23.92 -17.77 4.86
C GLU A 268 23.24 -18.31 3.59
N VAL A 269 23.17 -17.52 2.53
CA VAL A 269 22.52 -17.89 1.26
C VAL A 269 23.54 -18.20 0.18
N ILE A 270 24.33 -17.21 -0.24
CA ILE A 270 25.10 -17.28 -1.50
C ILE A 270 26.17 -18.38 -1.43
N SER A 271 26.91 -18.50 -0.33
CA SER A 271 27.90 -19.58 -0.14
C SER A 271 27.23 -20.97 -0.08
N ASN A 272 26.06 -21.04 0.56
CA ASN A 272 25.36 -22.29 0.86
C ASN A 272 24.56 -22.89 -0.31
N ILE A 273 24.44 -22.23 -1.47
CA ILE A 273 23.82 -22.81 -2.68
C ILE A 273 24.47 -24.16 -3.04
N SER A 274 25.77 -24.30 -2.78
CA SER A 274 26.54 -25.54 -2.94
C SER A 274 26.03 -26.73 -2.10
N THR A 275 25.36 -26.50 -0.97
CA THR A 275 24.84 -27.58 -0.10
C THR A 275 23.53 -28.16 -0.64
N LYS A 276 22.72 -27.32 -1.31
CA LYS A 276 21.46 -27.72 -1.97
C LYS A 276 21.68 -28.48 -3.28
N LEU A 277 22.77 -28.22 -3.98
CA LEU A 277 23.12 -28.84 -5.26
C LEU A 277 24.41 -29.69 -5.15
N PRO A 278 24.41 -30.79 -4.37
CA PRO A 278 25.63 -31.49 -4.01
C PRO A 278 26.15 -32.42 -5.12
N GLY A 279 27.36 -32.12 -5.62
CA GLY A 279 28.12 -32.99 -6.53
C GLY A 279 28.86 -32.22 -7.60
N ASP A 280 29.84 -32.87 -8.23
CA ASP A 280 30.72 -32.23 -9.22
C ASP A 280 29.98 -31.79 -10.50
N TYR A 281 28.82 -32.39 -10.79
CA TYR A 281 27.94 -32.06 -11.92
C TYR A 281 27.46 -30.60 -11.87
N PHE A 282 26.81 -30.19 -10.77
CA PHE A 282 26.27 -28.84 -10.60
C PHE A 282 27.33 -27.78 -10.23
N LYS A 283 28.61 -28.14 -10.17
CA LYS A 283 29.68 -27.21 -9.75
C LYS A 283 29.73 -25.96 -10.63
N LYS A 284 29.48 -26.09 -11.93
CA LYS A 284 29.41 -24.95 -12.86
C LYS A 284 28.18 -24.08 -12.58
N ASP A 285 27.01 -24.68 -12.43
CA ASP A 285 25.75 -23.95 -12.21
C ASP A 285 25.74 -23.20 -10.86
N VAL A 286 26.31 -23.81 -9.81
CA VAL A 286 26.51 -23.14 -8.52
C VAL A 286 27.44 -21.94 -8.67
N GLN A 287 28.58 -22.08 -9.38
CA GLN A 287 29.49 -20.98 -9.64
C GLN A 287 28.84 -19.86 -10.49
N GLU A 288 28.02 -20.22 -11.47
CA GLU A 288 27.30 -19.29 -12.34
C GLU A 288 26.22 -18.51 -11.58
N ILE A 289 25.40 -19.19 -10.77
CA ILE A 289 24.40 -18.55 -9.90
C ILE A 289 25.09 -17.62 -8.89
N GLN A 290 26.16 -18.08 -8.23
CA GLN A 290 26.93 -17.25 -7.30
C GLN A 290 27.50 -16.02 -8.00
N THR A 291 28.15 -16.18 -9.15
CA THR A 291 28.71 -15.06 -9.92
C THR A 291 27.63 -14.06 -10.33
N ASN A 292 26.49 -14.54 -10.86
CA ASN A 292 25.39 -13.68 -11.26
C ASN A 292 24.80 -12.90 -10.07
N LEU A 293 24.63 -13.52 -8.90
CA LEU A 293 24.14 -12.85 -7.69
C LEU A 293 25.09 -11.74 -7.22
N LEU A 294 26.40 -12.01 -7.16
CA LEU A 294 27.40 -10.98 -6.80
C LEU A 294 27.42 -9.83 -7.83
N GLN A 295 27.30 -10.17 -9.11
CA GLN A 295 27.23 -9.18 -10.19
C GLN A 295 26.03 -8.23 -10.04
N CYS A 296 24.85 -8.71 -9.60
CA CYS A 296 23.70 -7.83 -9.34
C CYS A 296 24.05 -6.70 -8.34
N MET A 297 24.71 -7.04 -7.23
CA MET A 297 25.09 -6.05 -6.20
C MET A 297 26.23 -5.14 -6.67
N SER A 298 27.25 -5.69 -7.34
CA SER A 298 28.31 -4.88 -7.95
C SER A 298 27.75 -3.86 -8.95
N GLN A 299 26.93 -4.30 -9.91
CA GLN A 299 26.38 -3.43 -10.95
C GLN A 299 25.44 -2.37 -10.38
N ALA A 300 24.75 -2.64 -9.27
CA ALA A 300 23.94 -1.64 -8.58
C ALA A 300 24.79 -0.59 -7.86
N LEU A 301 25.89 -1.00 -7.22
CA LEU A 301 26.86 -0.11 -6.58
C LEU A 301 27.65 0.75 -7.58
N ASP A 302 27.71 0.35 -8.86
CA ASP A 302 28.31 1.14 -9.94
C ASP A 302 27.40 2.30 -10.43
N LYS A 303 26.18 2.47 -9.90
CA LYS A 303 25.20 3.49 -10.32
C LYS A 303 25.22 4.74 -9.44
N LYS A 304 25.10 5.91 -10.07
CA LYS A 304 24.87 7.20 -9.41
C LYS A 304 23.38 7.44 -9.26
N VAL A 305 22.88 7.22 -8.05
CA VAL A 305 21.47 7.27 -7.68
C VAL A 305 21.28 7.98 -6.35
N GLU A 306 20.05 8.34 -6.01
CA GLU A 306 19.76 8.89 -4.69
C GLU A 306 19.79 7.80 -3.61
N LEU A 307 20.19 8.20 -2.41
CA LEU A 307 20.45 7.28 -1.28
C LEU A 307 19.21 6.44 -0.92
N VAL A 308 18.01 7.03 -1.03
CA VAL A 308 16.73 6.35 -0.77
C VAL A 308 16.42 5.27 -1.81
N GLU A 309 16.70 5.54 -3.10
CA GLU A 309 16.50 4.58 -4.20
C GLU A 309 17.38 3.34 -3.99
N PHE A 310 18.65 3.56 -3.60
CA PHE A 310 19.62 2.51 -3.39
C PHE A 310 19.34 1.67 -2.14
N ILE A 311 18.94 2.29 -1.03
CA ILE A 311 18.51 1.57 0.19
C ILE A 311 17.27 0.70 -0.10
N SER A 312 16.32 1.21 -0.91
CA SER A 312 15.15 0.44 -1.37
C SER A 312 15.56 -0.81 -2.16
N PHE A 313 16.43 -0.66 -3.16
CA PHE A 313 16.98 -1.78 -3.93
C PHE A 313 17.66 -2.82 -3.02
N CYS A 314 18.49 -2.40 -2.07
CA CYS A 314 19.20 -3.33 -1.17
C CYS A 314 18.24 -4.13 -0.28
N ARG A 315 17.14 -3.51 0.19
CA ARG A 315 16.09 -4.20 0.97
C ARG A 315 15.36 -5.26 0.14
N VAL A 316 14.99 -4.95 -1.10
CA VAL A 316 14.34 -5.91 -2.01
C VAL A 316 15.27 -7.05 -2.43
N TYR A 317 16.56 -6.75 -2.62
CA TYR A 317 17.57 -7.76 -2.95
C TYR A 317 17.86 -8.72 -1.76
N ASP A 318 17.95 -8.21 -0.53
CA ASP A 318 18.03 -9.04 0.69
C ASP A 318 16.84 -10.02 0.79
N GLU A 319 15.62 -9.51 0.61
CA GLU A 319 14.42 -10.33 0.66
C GLU A 319 14.32 -11.35 -0.50
N PHE A 320 14.85 -11.01 -1.68
CA PHE A 320 14.98 -11.96 -2.79
C PHE A 320 15.98 -13.08 -2.47
N LEU A 321 17.10 -12.79 -1.82
CA LEU A 321 18.03 -13.83 -1.35
C LEU A 321 17.38 -14.75 -0.30
N ILE A 322 16.57 -14.19 0.62
CA ILE A 322 15.81 -14.98 1.60
C ILE A 322 14.78 -15.89 0.91
N ASP A 323 13.95 -15.36 0.00
CA ASP A 323 12.93 -16.15 -0.69
C ASP A 323 13.58 -17.21 -1.63
N LEU A 324 14.73 -16.92 -2.24
CA LEU A 324 15.56 -17.90 -2.98
C LEU A 324 16.16 -18.98 -2.05
N HIS A 325 16.50 -18.61 -0.81
CA HIS A 325 16.94 -19.57 0.21
C HIS A 325 15.82 -20.48 0.72
N ASP A 326 14.55 -20.07 0.65
CA ASP A 326 13.43 -20.94 1.02
C ASP A 326 13.07 -22.00 -0.05
N ILE A 327 13.57 -21.88 -1.30
CA ILE A 327 13.29 -22.87 -2.36
C ILE A 327 14.07 -24.17 -2.12
N PRO A 328 13.44 -25.37 -2.15
CA PRO A 328 14.12 -26.64 -1.88
C PRO A 328 15.02 -27.15 -3.02
N LEU A 329 14.97 -26.56 -4.22
CA LEU A 329 15.75 -26.93 -5.42
C LEU A 329 15.69 -28.43 -5.81
N ASN A 330 14.55 -29.08 -5.53
CA ASN A 330 14.29 -30.48 -5.90
C ASN A 330 14.54 -30.74 -7.40
N TRP A 331 15.35 -31.74 -7.72
CA TRP A 331 15.59 -32.16 -9.10
C TRP A 331 14.50 -33.15 -9.54
N TYR A 332 13.59 -32.69 -10.40
CA TYR A 332 12.58 -33.53 -11.03
C TYR A 332 13.04 -33.97 -12.43
N VAL A 333 12.69 -35.20 -12.80
CA VAL A 333 13.00 -35.81 -14.10
C VAL A 333 11.75 -36.53 -14.61
N ARG A 334 11.41 -36.34 -15.88
CA ARG A 334 10.34 -37.08 -16.58
C ARG A 334 10.93 -38.28 -17.32
N MET A 335 10.16 -39.35 -17.44
CA MET A 335 10.55 -40.50 -18.26
C MET A 335 10.75 -40.07 -19.72
N PRO A 336 11.87 -40.42 -20.38
CA PRO A 336 12.09 -40.13 -21.79
C PRO A 336 11.24 -41.04 -22.71
N GLY A 337 11.26 -40.75 -24.01
CA GLY A 337 10.55 -41.52 -25.04
C GLY A 337 11.07 -42.96 -25.19
N GLU A 338 10.34 -43.78 -25.95
CA GLU A 338 10.48 -45.25 -25.97
C GLU A 338 11.93 -45.76 -26.19
N GLU A 339 12.72 -45.06 -27.02
CA GLU A 339 14.12 -45.40 -27.32
C GLU A 339 15.09 -45.28 -26.13
N GLN A 340 14.69 -44.63 -25.02
CA GLN A 340 15.51 -44.44 -23.80
C GLN A 340 14.89 -45.06 -22.53
N ILE A 341 13.72 -45.70 -22.64
CA ILE A 341 12.98 -46.24 -21.48
C ILE A 341 13.79 -47.32 -20.73
N ASP A 342 14.54 -48.17 -21.45
CA ASP A 342 15.27 -49.30 -20.85
C ASP A 342 16.31 -48.88 -19.80
N ILE A 343 16.97 -47.73 -20.00
CA ILE A 343 17.95 -47.18 -19.05
C ILE A 343 17.24 -46.71 -17.76
N PHE A 344 16.10 -46.02 -17.91
CA PHE A 344 15.33 -45.50 -16.78
C PHE A 344 14.62 -46.61 -15.99
N LEU A 345 14.27 -47.72 -16.65
CA LEU A 345 13.70 -48.92 -16.02
C LEU A 345 14.74 -49.85 -15.37
N MET A 346 16.05 -49.61 -15.52
CA MET A 346 17.06 -50.41 -14.81
C MET A 346 16.83 -50.35 -13.30
N SER A 347 16.91 -51.48 -12.61
CA SER A 347 16.63 -51.56 -11.16
C SER A 347 17.57 -50.70 -10.29
N LYS A 348 18.74 -50.31 -10.80
CA LYS A 348 19.67 -49.35 -10.14
C LYS A 348 19.23 -47.88 -10.35
N VAL A 349 18.66 -47.59 -11.52
CA VAL A 349 17.73 -46.48 -11.86
C VAL A 349 16.77 -46.05 -10.75
N LEU A 350 15.79 -46.93 -10.61
CA LEU A 350 14.57 -46.80 -9.82
C LEU A 350 14.79 -46.74 -8.30
N LEU A 351 16.01 -47.02 -7.82
CA LEU A 351 16.41 -46.90 -6.41
C LEU A 351 16.98 -45.52 -6.05
N LEU A 352 17.21 -44.65 -7.03
CA LEU A 352 17.76 -43.29 -6.86
C LEU A 352 16.74 -42.17 -7.12
N VAL A 353 15.47 -42.55 -7.31
CA VAL A 353 14.32 -41.66 -7.54
C VAL A 353 13.13 -42.04 -6.66
N ASP A 354 12.33 -41.06 -6.26
CA ASP A 354 11.02 -41.27 -5.65
C ASP A 354 9.98 -41.48 -6.75
N ASN A 355 9.17 -42.52 -6.58
CA ASN A 355 8.14 -42.98 -7.50
C ASN A 355 6.73 -42.45 -7.12
N LYS A 356 6.63 -41.51 -6.17
CA LYS A 356 5.37 -40.96 -5.64
C LYS A 356 4.39 -40.38 -6.67
N TRP A 357 4.86 -40.02 -7.87
CA TRP A 357 4.04 -39.55 -9.00
C TRP A 357 3.94 -40.56 -10.16
N LYS A 358 4.42 -41.80 -9.98
CA LYS A 358 4.49 -42.83 -11.04
C LYS A 358 3.12 -43.27 -11.58
N ASP A 359 2.11 -43.29 -10.71
CA ASP A 359 0.74 -43.66 -11.07
C ASP A 359 -0.10 -42.46 -11.59
N SER A 360 0.54 -41.31 -11.82
CA SER A 360 -0.05 -40.20 -12.57
C SER A 360 0.25 -40.34 -14.06
N ASP A 361 -0.68 -39.90 -14.92
CA ASP A 361 -0.49 -39.86 -16.38
C ASP A 361 0.77 -39.09 -16.82
N LEU A 362 1.31 -38.26 -15.92
CA LEU A 362 2.46 -37.39 -16.11
C LEU A 362 3.83 -38.08 -16.00
N LYS A 363 3.95 -39.29 -15.42
CA LYS A 363 5.21 -40.06 -15.30
C LYS A 363 6.43 -39.22 -14.81
N CYS A 364 6.22 -38.45 -13.74
CA CYS A 364 7.24 -37.62 -13.11
C CYS A 364 7.95 -38.35 -11.96
N TYR A 365 9.24 -38.05 -11.73
CA TYR A 365 10.08 -38.65 -10.69
C TYR A 365 10.96 -37.60 -10.03
N GLN A 366 11.19 -37.71 -8.72
CA GLN A 366 12.11 -36.82 -7.97
C GLN A 366 13.42 -37.54 -7.67
N VAL A 367 14.58 -36.96 -7.99
CA VAL A 367 15.89 -37.57 -7.68
C VAL A 367 16.16 -37.51 -6.17
N THR A 368 16.32 -38.66 -5.53
CA THR A 368 16.54 -38.77 -4.06
C THR A 368 18.02 -38.77 -3.68
N ASN A 369 18.91 -39.12 -4.62
CA ASN A 369 20.36 -39.05 -4.39
C ASN A 369 21.09 -38.46 -5.60
N VAL A 370 21.10 -37.13 -5.67
CA VAL A 370 21.70 -36.30 -6.73
C VAL A 370 23.10 -36.78 -7.17
N LYS A 371 24.00 -37.00 -6.20
CA LYS A 371 25.38 -37.38 -6.46
C LYS A 371 25.52 -38.79 -7.05
N LYS A 372 24.74 -39.77 -6.57
CA LYS A 372 24.75 -41.13 -7.15
C LYS A 372 24.03 -41.17 -8.50
N PHE A 373 22.94 -40.41 -8.67
CA PHE A 373 22.15 -40.41 -9.90
C PHE A 373 22.97 -39.88 -11.08
N SER A 374 23.58 -38.71 -10.95
CA SER A 374 24.44 -38.12 -11.99
C SER A 374 25.62 -39.03 -12.38
N GLN A 375 26.34 -39.57 -11.39
CA GLN A 375 27.45 -40.51 -11.62
C GLN A 375 27.00 -41.81 -12.30
N LEU A 376 25.87 -42.38 -11.89
CA LEU A 376 25.39 -43.66 -12.41
C LEU A 376 24.76 -43.52 -13.80
N TYR A 377 24.14 -42.38 -14.12
CA TYR A 377 23.61 -42.10 -15.45
C TYR A 377 24.73 -42.00 -16.50
N GLN A 378 25.79 -41.24 -16.20
CA GLN A 378 26.97 -41.09 -17.08
C GLN A 378 27.72 -42.40 -17.34
N VAL A 379 27.69 -43.35 -16.39
CA VAL A 379 28.33 -44.67 -16.54
C VAL A 379 27.45 -45.68 -17.28
N LEU A 380 26.14 -45.43 -17.38
CA LEU A 380 25.21 -46.34 -18.08
C LEU A 380 24.99 -45.99 -19.55
N ASN A 381 25.38 -44.79 -20.00
CA ASN A 381 25.30 -44.40 -21.41
C ASN A 381 26.39 -43.36 -21.75
N GLU A 382 27.35 -43.74 -22.60
CA GLU A 382 28.48 -42.89 -23.00
C GLU A 382 28.08 -41.75 -23.97
N GLU A 383 26.88 -41.80 -24.58
CA GLU A 383 26.39 -40.81 -25.56
C GLU A 383 25.20 -39.96 -25.08
N ALA A 384 24.57 -40.26 -23.93
CA ALA A 384 23.40 -39.51 -23.46
C ALA A 384 23.74 -38.38 -22.49
N GLU A 385 23.21 -37.19 -22.75
CA GLU A 385 23.23 -36.08 -21.81
C GLU A 385 22.43 -36.41 -20.54
N VAL A 386 22.95 -36.00 -19.38
CA VAL A 386 22.25 -36.10 -18.09
C VAL A 386 21.04 -35.15 -18.12
N PRO A 387 19.84 -35.58 -17.66
CA PRO A 387 18.63 -34.73 -17.70
C PRO A 387 18.82 -33.37 -17.02
N LYS A 388 18.39 -32.30 -17.69
CA LYS A 388 18.50 -30.92 -17.18
C LYS A 388 17.81 -30.73 -15.83
N HIS A 389 18.32 -29.84 -15.00
CA HIS A 389 17.66 -29.40 -13.77
C HIS A 389 16.94 -28.09 -14.03
N TYR A 390 15.69 -28.20 -14.49
CA TYR A 390 14.92 -27.07 -15.01
C TYR A 390 14.68 -25.93 -14.00
N LEU A 391 14.70 -26.18 -12.68
CA LEU A 391 14.65 -25.09 -11.69
C LEU A 391 15.96 -24.28 -11.67
N VAL A 392 17.10 -24.95 -11.80
CA VAL A 392 18.43 -24.33 -11.85
C VAL A 392 18.60 -23.53 -13.14
N ASP A 393 18.14 -24.07 -14.27
CA ASP A 393 18.11 -23.35 -15.56
C ASP A 393 17.20 -22.11 -15.49
N THR A 394 16.00 -22.20 -14.92
CA THR A 394 15.11 -21.04 -14.69
C THR A 394 15.79 -19.97 -13.83
N ILE A 395 16.40 -20.35 -12.69
CA ILE A 395 17.06 -19.41 -11.78
C ILE A 395 18.25 -18.71 -12.47
N LYS A 396 19.11 -19.47 -13.16
CA LYS A 396 20.23 -18.91 -13.95
C LYS A 396 19.75 -17.91 -14.99
N THR A 397 18.68 -18.26 -15.71
CA THR A 397 18.10 -17.43 -16.78
C THR A 397 17.55 -16.11 -16.22
N LEU A 398 16.76 -16.15 -15.14
CA LEU A 398 16.19 -14.96 -14.51
C LEU A 398 17.26 -14.04 -13.88
N LEU A 399 18.32 -14.62 -13.30
CA LEU A 399 19.47 -13.85 -12.82
C LEU A 399 20.26 -13.19 -13.96
N GLY A 400 20.42 -13.91 -15.08
CA GLY A 400 21.00 -13.35 -16.31
C GLY A 400 20.22 -12.13 -16.81
N TYR A 401 18.89 -12.20 -16.81
CA TYR A 401 18.02 -11.08 -17.19
C TYR A 401 18.13 -9.86 -16.27
N ILE A 402 18.30 -10.06 -14.96
CA ILE A 402 18.55 -8.96 -14.00
C ILE A 402 19.88 -8.25 -14.33
N ASN A 403 20.94 -9.01 -14.64
CA ASN A 403 22.25 -8.47 -15.01
C ASN A 403 22.29 -7.86 -16.44
N GLU A 404 21.45 -8.35 -17.37
CA GLU A 404 21.22 -7.76 -18.69
C GLU A 404 20.57 -6.37 -18.55
N LEU A 405 19.49 -6.28 -17.76
CA LEU A 405 18.81 -5.01 -17.48
C LEU A 405 19.71 -3.99 -16.76
N ALA A 406 20.52 -4.45 -15.79
CA ALA A 406 21.51 -3.63 -15.10
C ALA A 406 22.59 -3.03 -16.03
N ALA A 407 22.83 -3.64 -17.19
CA ALA A 407 23.79 -3.19 -18.20
C ALA A 407 23.14 -2.45 -19.39
N LYS A 408 21.80 -2.40 -19.49
CA LYS A 408 21.06 -1.88 -20.64
C LYS A 408 21.15 -0.34 -20.71
N PRO A 409 21.71 0.28 -21.77
CA PRO A 409 21.94 1.73 -21.83
C PRO A 409 20.75 2.53 -22.37
N THR A 410 19.87 1.92 -23.17
CA THR A 410 18.72 2.58 -23.82
C THR A 410 17.52 1.64 -23.90
N TRP A 411 16.31 2.20 -24.02
CA TRP A 411 15.10 1.46 -24.38
C TRP A 411 15.01 1.22 -25.90
N THR A 412 13.94 0.54 -26.35
CA THR A 412 13.78 0.14 -27.78
C THR A 412 13.54 1.31 -28.73
N ASP A 413 12.98 2.41 -28.25
CA ASP A 413 12.82 3.68 -28.97
C ASP A 413 14.13 4.48 -29.11
N GLY A 414 15.19 4.05 -28.41
CA GLY A 414 16.47 4.75 -28.31
C GLY A 414 16.55 5.77 -27.16
N SER A 415 15.52 5.91 -26.33
CA SER A 415 15.55 6.77 -25.15
C SER A 415 16.56 6.27 -24.10
N ALA A 416 17.21 7.20 -23.40
CA ALA A 416 18.29 6.89 -22.47
C ALA A 416 17.75 6.28 -21.16
N LEU A 417 18.28 5.11 -20.80
CA LEU A 417 17.96 4.43 -19.55
C LEU A 417 18.96 4.90 -18.47
N THR A 418 18.57 5.95 -17.74
CA THR A 418 19.38 6.62 -16.71
C THR A 418 19.77 5.68 -15.56
N GLU A 419 20.86 6.00 -14.85
CA GLU A 419 21.38 5.14 -13.76
C GLU A 419 20.37 4.94 -12.60
N SER A 420 19.54 5.95 -12.29
CA SER A 420 18.38 5.81 -11.37
C SER A 420 17.29 4.91 -11.94
N ASN A 421 16.86 5.11 -13.20
CA ASN A 421 15.89 4.24 -13.85
C ASN A 421 16.40 2.78 -13.99
N GLN A 422 17.72 2.55 -14.08
CA GLN A 422 18.32 1.21 -14.04
C GLN A 422 18.12 0.55 -12.68
N ILE A 423 18.41 1.24 -11.57
CA ILE A 423 18.13 0.73 -10.22
C ILE A 423 16.63 0.49 -10.02
N GLY A 424 15.78 1.44 -10.42
CA GLY A 424 14.32 1.29 -10.36
C GLY A 424 13.82 0.08 -11.15
N ALA A 425 14.33 -0.14 -12.36
CA ALA A 425 13.95 -1.26 -13.21
C ALA A 425 14.46 -2.61 -12.66
N MET A 426 15.69 -2.67 -12.12
CA MET A 426 16.20 -3.84 -11.40
C MET A 426 15.34 -4.16 -10.17
N ASN A 427 14.97 -3.15 -9.37
CA ASN A 427 14.17 -3.29 -8.16
C ASN A 427 12.77 -3.88 -8.46
N LEU A 428 12.11 -3.36 -9.50
CA LEU A 428 10.83 -3.87 -10.00
C LEU A 428 10.95 -5.30 -10.55
N LEU A 429 11.99 -5.58 -11.36
CA LEU A 429 12.22 -6.92 -11.93
C LEU A 429 12.47 -7.96 -10.85
N ILE A 430 13.34 -7.67 -9.88
CA ILE A 430 13.61 -8.56 -8.74
C ILE A 430 12.32 -8.81 -7.95
N THR A 431 11.50 -7.78 -7.72
CA THR A 431 10.20 -7.91 -7.04
C THR A 431 9.23 -8.84 -7.79
N SER A 432 9.14 -8.74 -9.11
CA SER A 432 8.27 -9.62 -9.92
C SER A 432 8.83 -11.04 -10.07
N VAL A 433 10.15 -11.21 -10.23
CA VAL A 433 10.83 -12.53 -10.22
C VAL A 433 10.64 -13.23 -8.88
N ARG A 434 10.88 -12.53 -7.78
CA ARG A 434 10.66 -13.01 -6.41
C ARG A 434 9.23 -13.51 -6.19
N SER A 435 8.25 -12.83 -6.77
CA SER A 435 6.83 -13.23 -6.72
C SER A 435 6.54 -14.53 -7.49
N SER A 436 7.31 -14.86 -8.55
CA SER A 436 7.12 -16.10 -9.33
C SER A 436 7.78 -17.34 -8.70
N LEU A 437 8.76 -17.16 -7.79
CA LEU A 437 9.43 -18.26 -7.07
C LEU A 437 8.45 -19.19 -6.32
N MET A 438 7.33 -18.62 -5.83
CA MET A 438 6.20 -19.32 -5.20
C MET A 438 5.68 -20.52 -5.99
N TYR A 439 5.77 -20.48 -7.32
CA TYR A 439 5.18 -21.45 -8.25
C TYR A 439 6.19 -22.52 -8.70
N PHE A 440 7.48 -22.40 -8.36
CA PHE A 440 8.50 -23.38 -8.76
C PHE A 440 8.25 -24.79 -8.18
N LYS A 441 7.50 -24.88 -7.07
CA LYS A 441 6.99 -26.13 -6.48
C LYS A 441 6.06 -26.92 -7.40
N GLU A 442 5.45 -26.28 -8.41
CA GLU A 442 4.45 -26.84 -9.33
C GLU A 442 5.08 -27.44 -10.59
N GLN A 443 6.42 -27.34 -10.74
CA GLN A 443 7.15 -27.99 -11.83
C GLN A 443 6.74 -29.46 -12.07
N PRO A 444 6.52 -30.33 -11.06
CA PRO A 444 6.10 -31.72 -11.29
C PRO A 444 4.83 -31.86 -12.14
N ASP A 445 3.90 -30.91 -11.99
CA ASP A 445 2.56 -30.96 -12.60
C ASP A 445 2.57 -30.52 -14.08
N TYR A 446 3.64 -29.85 -14.53
CA TYR A 446 3.83 -29.42 -15.91
C TYR A 446 4.08 -30.60 -16.86
N LEU A 447 3.17 -30.84 -17.82
CA LEU A 447 3.29 -31.87 -18.86
C LEU A 447 4.64 -31.86 -19.61
N SER A 448 5.21 -30.67 -19.82
CA SER A 448 6.54 -30.46 -20.42
C SER A 448 7.37 -29.51 -19.55
N PHE A 449 8.59 -29.91 -19.20
CA PHE A 449 9.50 -29.05 -18.42
C PHE A 449 10.15 -27.94 -19.26
N ASN A 450 10.25 -28.09 -20.59
CA ASN A 450 10.59 -26.97 -21.48
C ASN A 450 9.51 -25.88 -21.38
N ARG A 451 8.23 -26.28 -21.38
CA ARG A 451 7.11 -25.35 -21.18
C ARG A 451 7.10 -24.70 -19.79
N PHE A 452 7.53 -25.41 -18.74
CA PHE A 452 7.76 -24.80 -17.43
C PHE A 452 8.85 -23.71 -17.47
N LEU A 453 9.97 -23.97 -18.15
CA LEU A 453 11.07 -23.01 -18.31
C LEU A 453 10.62 -21.79 -19.12
N GLU A 454 9.95 -22.01 -20.25
CA GLU A 454 9.36 -20.97 -21.11
C GLU A 454 8.36 -20.11 -20.31
N GLU A 455 7.38 -20.71 -19.65
CA GLU A 455 6.42 -19.98 -18.81
C GLU A 455 7.08 -19.21 -17.66
N SER A 456 8.12 -19.75 -17.05
CA SER A 456 8.81 -19.11 -15.92
C SER A 456 9.74 -17.96 -16.33
N THR A 457 10.15 -17.88 -17.61
CA THR A 457 11.23 -16.96 -18.05
C THR A 457 10.84 -16.03 -19.20
N MET A 458 10.12 -16.52 -20.23
CA MET A 458 9.85 -15.74 -21.43
C MET A 458 9.11 -14.42 -21.18
N PRO A 459 8.11 -14.32 -20.27
CA PRO A 459 7.46 -13.04 -20.00
C PRO A 459 8.44 -11.94 -19.55
N PHE A 460 9.39 -12.28 -18.68
CA PHE A 460 10.42 -11.33 -18.21
C PHE A 460 11.35 -10.91 -19.35
N LEU A 461 11.70 -11.85 -20.24
CA LEU A 461 12.52 -11.56 -21.42
C LEU A 461 11.83 -10.59 -22.38
N THR A 462 10.52 -10.79 -22.62
CA THR A 462 9.73 -9.94 -23.52
C THR A 462 9.70 -8.49 -23.01
N VAL A 463 9.41 -8.26 -21.73
CA VAL A 463 9.41 -6.91 -21.14
C VAL A 463 10.79 -6.25 -21.23
N ILE A 464 11.86 -6.97 -20.86
CA ILE A 464 13.21 -6.42 -20.89
C ILE A 464 13.63 -6.05 -22.33
N LYS A 465 13.21 -6.82 -23.34
CA LYS A 465 13.60 -6.61 -24.74
C LYS A 465 12.71 -5.63 -25.49
N GLU A 466 11.41 -5.62 -25.26
CA GLU A 466 10.47 -4.81 -26.04
C GLU A 466 10.22 -3.42 -25.45
N SER A 467 10.40 -3.22 -24.13
CA SER A 467 9.93 -1.99 -23.50
C SER A 467 10.55 -0.71 -24.07
N VAL A 468 9.67 0.27 -24.32
CA VAL A 468 9.98 1.55 -24.97
C VAL A 468 10.36 2.64 -23.97
N SER A 469 10.00 2.51 -22.70
CA SER A 469 10.36 3.48 -21.66
C SER A 469 10.36 2.82 -20.28
N PHE A 470 10.85 3.55 -19.26
CA PHE A 470 10.77 3.09 -17.88
C PHE A 470 9.33 2.99 -17.35
N ALA A 471 8.42 3.87 -17.81
CA ALA A 471 7.01 3.82 -17.44
C ALA A 471 6.29 2.60 -18.06
N ASP A 472 6.55 2.32 -19.34
CA ASP A 472 6.08 1.11 -20.02
C ASP A 472 6.62 -0.17 -19.35
N PHE A 473 7.92 -0.20 -19.07
CA PHE A 473 8.55 -1.30 -18.33
C PHE A 473 7.88 -1.51 -16.95
N LYS A 474 7.61 -0.43 -16.20
CA LYS A 474 6.91 -0.48 -14.91
C LYS A 474 5.50 -1.07 -15.07
N LYS A 475 4.70 -0.62 -16.05
CA LYS A 475 3.35 -1.17 -16.32
C LYS A 475 3.40 -2.67 -16.63
N ARG A 476 4.28 -3.08 -17.57
CA ARG A 476 4.39 -4.47 -18.04
C ARG A 476 4.99 -5.44 -16.99
N VAL A 477 6.04 -5.05 -16.27
CA VAL A 477 6.68 -5.92 -15.27
C VAL A 477 5.80 -6.14 -14.03
N LEU A 478 4.93 -5.18 -13.70
CA LEU A 478 3.90 -5.34 -12.65
C LEU A 478 2.73 -6.21 -13.11
N LEU A 479 2.41 -6.23 -14.41
CA LEU A 479 1.36 -7.08 -14.98
C LEU A 479 1.74 -8.57 -14.94
N ILE A 480 3.02 -8.90 -15.21
CA ILE A 480 3.57 -10.25 -15.03
C ILE A 480 3.45 -10.75 -13.58
N LYS A 481 3.65 -9.87 -12.60
CA LYS A 481 3.56 -10.20 -11.17
C LYS A 481 2.16 -10.71 -10.78
N GLU A 482 1.10 -10.13 -11.35
CA GLU A 482 -0.27 -10.58 -11.12
C GLU A 482 -0.65 -11.78 -12.00
N SER A 483 -0.14 -11.86 -13.23
CA SER A 483 -0.59 -12.86 -14.21
C SER A 483 -0.26 -14.30 -13.79
N PHE A 484 0.89 -14.52 -13.15
CA PHE A 484 1.29 -15.83 -12.63
C PHE A 484 0.36 -16.40 -11.57
N TRP A 485 -0.24 -15.56 -10.73
CA TRP A 485 -1.29 -16.01 -9.80
C TRP A 485 -2.60 -16.25 -10.56
N TYR A 486 -2.98 -15.28 -11.40
CA TYR A 486 -4.30 -15.24 -12.04
C TYR A 486 -4.53 -16.42 -12.98
N ILE A 487 -3.63 -16.63 -13.94
CA ILE A 487 -3.81 -17.61 -15.02
C ILE A 487 -3.94 -19.04 -14.47
N ARG A 488 -3.20 -19.37 -13.40
CA ARG A 488 -3.26 -20.68 -12.73
C ARG A 488 -4.62 -20.97 -12.09
N ASN A 489 -5.20 -19.97 -11.41
CA ASN A 489 -6.45 -20.12 -10.67
C ASN A 489 -7.71 -19.82 -11.52
N MET A 490 -7.53 -19.23 -12.70
CA MET A 490 -8.56 -18.75 -13.63
C MET A 490 -9.63 -19.78 -14.04
N ASN A 491 -9.34 -21.08 -13.92
CA ASN A 491 -10.30 -22.15 -14.25
C ASN A 491 -10.75 -22.96 -13.01
N ALA A 492 -10.38 -22.54 -11.79
CA ALA A 492 -10.72 -23.24 -10.55
C ALA A 492 -12.23 -23.19 -10.22
N ILE A 493 -12.94 -22.14 -10.66
CA ILE A 493 -14.40 -22.03 -10.58
C ILE A 493 -14.98 -22.13 -12.00
N ASN A 494 -15.64 -23.26 -12.29
CA ASN A 494 -16.37 -23.46 -13.53
C ASN A 494 -17.73 -22.72 -13.51
N ILE A 495 -18.41 -22.67 -14.67
CA ILE A 495 -19.70 -21.96 -14.81
C ILE A 495 -20.79 -22.49 -13.87
N ASP A 496 -20.86 -23.80 -13.64
CA ASP A 496 -21.82 -24.39 -12.70
C ASP A 496 -21.60 -23.91 -11.27
N LYS A 497 -20.35 -23.92 -10.79
CA LYS A 497 -20.04 -23.46 -9.44
C LYS A 497 -20.17 -21.95 -9.30
N ALA A 498 -19.87 -21.19 -10.35
CA ALA A 498 -20.11 -19.74 -10.39
C ALA A 498 -21.61 -19.43 -10.25
N LEU A 499 -22.49 -20.13 -10.99
CA LEU A 499 -23.95 -19.94 -10.90
C LEU A 499 -24.50 -20.38 -9.53
N GLU A 500 -24.03 -21.51 -8.98
CA GLU A 500 -24.40 -21.98 -7.63
C GLU A 500 -24.05 -20.94 -6.55
N LEU A 501 -22.83 -20.39 -6.60
CA LEU A 501 -22.36 -19.36 -5.67
C LEU A 501 -23.07 -18.01 -5.88
N CYS A 502 -23.40 -17.66 -7.13
CA CYS A 502 -24.26 -16.51 -7.43
C CYS A 502 -25.65 -16.71 -6.82
N ARG A 503 -26.28 -17.88 -6.92
CA ARG A 503 -27.59 -18.16 -6.31
C ARG A 503 -27.52 -17.98 -4.79
N ALA A 504 -26.48 -18.52 -4.14
CA ALA A 504 -26.29 -18.40 -2.69
C ALA A 504 -26.10 -16.95 -2.18
N GLY A 505 -25.66 -16.03 -3.05
CA GLY A 505 -25.47 -14.61 -2.71
C GLY A 505 -26.66 -13.69 -3.03
N ASN A 506 -27.69 -14.15 -3.75
CA ASN A 506 -28.72 -13.29 -4.33
C ASN A 506 -30.14 -13.56 -3.79
N ASN A 507 -30.87 -12.48 -3.49
CA ASN A 507 -32.27 -12.50 -3.07
C ASN A 507 -33.26 -12.15 -4.22
N GLU A 508 -32.77 -12.06 -5.46
CA GLU A 508 -33.56 -11.77 -6.67
C GLU A 508 -33.49 -12.95 -7.63
N ASP A 509 -34.62 -13.29 -8.27
CA ASP A 509 -34.68 -14.26 -9.36
C ASP A 509 -33.90 -13.73 -10.58
N PHE A 510 -33.06 -14.60 -11.15
CA PHE A 510 -32.37 -14.37 -12.42
C PHE A 510 -32.31 -15.67 -13.22
N ASP A 511 -32.36 -15.59 -14.55
CA ASP A 511 -32.38 -16.80 -15.37
C ASP A 511 -30.97 -17.41 -15.52
N GLU A 512 -30.71 -18.46 -14.74
CA GLU A 512 -29.49 -19.27 -14.83
C GLU A 512 -29.33 -20.00 -16.17
N GLY A 513 -30.44 -20.29 -16.87
CA GLY A 513 -30.43 -20.91 -18.19
C GLY A 513 -29.88 -19.94 -19.24
N PHE A 514 -30.41 -18.71 -19.27
CA PHE A 514 -29.92 -17.63 -20.13
C PHE A 514 -28.47 -17.28 -19.82
N LEU A 515 -28.08 -17.15 -18.55
CA LEU A 515 -26.68 -16.86 -18.21
C LEU A 515 -25.73 -18.00 -18.59
N ARG A 516 -26.16 -19.26 -18.43
CA ARG A 516 -25.40 -20.44 -18.87
C ARG A 516 -25.26 -20.50 -20.39
N GLU A 517 -26.34 -20.24 -21.13
CA GLU A 517 -26.35 -20.28 -22.61
C GLU A 517 -25.55 -19.10 -23.20
N GLY A 518 -25.74 -17.89 -22.65
CA GLY A 518 -24.96 -16.70 -23.00
C GLY A 518 -23.46 -16.89 -22.70
N TYR A 519 -23.11 -17.42 -21.53
CA TYR A 519 -21.71 -17.72 -21.21
C TYR A 519 -21.12 -18.81 -22.13
N ALA A 520 -21.88 -19.85 -22.48
CA ALA A 520 -21.43 -20.87 -23.44
C ALA A 520 -21.16 -20.27 -24.83
N LYS A 521 -22.03 -19.38 -25.33
CA LYS A 521 -21.80 -18.65 -26.60
C LYS A 521 -20.58 -17.74 -26.53
N TYR A 522 -20.39 -17.05 -25.41
CA TYR A 522 -19.20 -16.25 -25.13
C TYR A 522 -17.92 -17.09 -25.20
N VAL A 523 -17.86 -18.22 -24.49
CA VAL A 523 -16.67 -19.10 -24.48
C VAL A 523 -16.38 -19.65 -25.88
N ASN A 524 -17.39 -20.18 -26.57
CA ASN A 524 -17.23 -20.71 -27.92
C ASN A 524 -16.67 -19.65 -28.89
N GLN A 525 -17.19 -18.41 -28.84
CA GLN A 525 -16.72 -17.34 -29.71
C GLN A 525 -15.32 -16.83 -29.32
N PHE A 526 -14.99 -16.80 -28.04
CA PHE A 526 -13.66 -16.44 -27.53
C PHE A 526 -12.61 -17.46 -27.99
N GLU A 527 -12.86 -18.75 -27.76
CA GLU A 527 -11.97 -19.83 -28.19
C GLU A 527 -11.84 -19.90 -29.72
N GLU A 528 -12.88 -19.54 -30.47
CA GLU A 528 -12.81 -19.39 -31.93
C GLU A 528 -11.82 -18.30 -32.35
N TYR A 529 -11.89 -17.08 -31.77
CA TYR A 529 -10.93 -16.00 -32.10
C TYR A 529 -9.48 -16.40 -31.77
N MET A 530 -9.24 -16.95 -30.58
CA MET A 530 -7.90 -17.34 -30.12
C MET A 530 -7.31 -18.49 -30.97
N LYS A 531 -8.16 -19.27 -31.64
CA LYS A 531 -7.75 -20.39 -32.50
C LYS A 531 -7.61 -20.02 -33.97
N ILE A 532 -8.60 -19.36 -34.57
CA ILE A 532 -8.62 -19.05 -36.01
C ILE A 532 -7.42 -18.19 -36.41
N TYR A 533 -7.07 -17.21 -35.59
CA TYR A 533 -5.98 -16.28 -35.87
C TYR A 533 -4.64 -16.70 -35.26
N SER A 534 -4.51 -17.93 -34.72
CA SER A 534 -3.33 -18.36 -33.94
C SER A 534 -1.98 -18.11 -34.63
N ASP A 535 -1.90 -18.32 -35.94
CA ASP A 535 -0.71 -18.14 -36.79
C ASP A 535 -0.35 -16.66 -37.12
N LEU A 536 -1.19 -15.68 -36.77
CA LEU A 536 -0.95 -14.25 -37.04
C LEU A 536 -0.16 -13.55 -35.90
N GLU A 537 0.41 -12.38 -36.18
CA GLU A 537 0.98 -11.50 -35.14
C GLU A 537 -0.13 -10.87 -34.27
N CYS A 538 0.19 -10.40 -33.06
CA CYS A 538 -0.82 -9.91 -32.11
C CYS A 538 -1.63 -8.71 -32.62
N ASP A 539 -1.00 -7.79 -33.33
CA ASP A 539 -1.67 -6.58 -33.81
C ASP A 539 -2.61 -6.93 -34.98
N ASP A 540 -2.23 -7.88 -35.84
CA ASP A 540 -3.09 -8.48 -36.87
C ASP A 540 -4.28 -9.26 -36.26
N LYS A 541 -4.03 -10.04 -35.18
CA LYS A 541 -5.09 -10.73 -34.42
C LYS A 541 -6.12 -9.72 -33.91
N ILE A 542 -5.67 -8.64 -33.27
CA ILE A 542 -6.54 -7.59 -32.73
C ILE A 542 -7.33 -6.92 -33.84
N ALA A 543 -6.67 -6.45 -34.91
CA ALA A 543 -7.34 -5.79 -36.04
C ALA A 543 -8.42 -6.66 -36.71
N LYS A 544 -8.20 -7.99 -36.78
CA LYS A 544 -9.22 -8.94 -37.27
C LYS A 544 -10.42 -9.10 -36.34
N ILE A 545 -10.19 -9.15 -35.03
CA ILE A 545 -11.26 -9.30 -34.03
C ILE A 545 -12.06 -7.99 -33.91
N VAL A 546 -11.40 -6.82 -33.92
CA VAL A 546 -12.05 -5.51 -33.97
C VAL A 546 -13.01 -5.42 -35.15
N SER A 547 -12.53 -5.70 -36.37
CA SER A 547 -13.34 -5.56 -37.59
C SER A 547 -14.59 -6.48 -37.61
N ASP A 548 -14.50 -7.67 -37.01
CA ASP A 548 -15.64 -8.59 -36.86
C ASP A 548 -16.59 -8.17 -35.72
N VAL A 549 -16.09 -7.58 -34.62
CA VAL A 549 -16.91 -6.95 -33.58
C VAL A 549 -17.68 -5.76 -34.14
N GLU A 550 -17.01 -4.85 -34.86
CA GLU A 550 -17.65 -3.73 -35.56
C GLU A 550 -18.74 -4.22 -36.53
N GLY A 551 -18.47 -5.27 -37.31
CA GLY A 551 -19.44 -5.90 -38.21
C GLY A 551 -20.65 -6.55 -37.52
N LYS A 552 -20.59 -6.78 -36.20
CA LYS A 552 -21.69 -7.30 -35.38
C LYS A 552 -22.48 -6.19 -34.66
N VAL A 553 -21.93 -4.98 -34.56
CA VAL A 553 -22.51 -3.81 -33.89
C VAL A 553 -23.48 -3.06 -34.81
N GLU A 554 -24.61 -2.63 -34.24
CA GLU A 554 -25.60 -1.77 -34.90
C GLU A 554 -25.94 -0.64 -33.93
N ALA A 555 -26.03 0.62 -34.41
CA ALA A 555 -26.24 1.80 -33.56
C ALA A 555 -27.66 1.89 -32.99
N VAL A 556 -27.97 1.00 -32.04
CA VAL A 556 -29.29 0.73 -31.46
C VAL A 556 -29.24 0.93 -29.95
N LEU A 557 -30.10 1.83 -29.44
CA LEU A 557 -30.11 2.19 -28.02
C LEU A 557 -30.41 0.98 -27.13
N THR A 558 -29.80 0.94 -25.94
CA THR A 558 -30.03 -0.09 -24.90
C THR A 558 -31.50 -0.31 -24.53
N SER A 559 -32.39 0.67 -24.76
CA SER A 559 -33.83 0.53 -24.57
C SER A 559 -34.55 -0.27 -25.67
N GLN A 560 -33.86 -0.59 -26.77
CA GLN A 560 -34.41 -1.27 -27.96
C GLN A 560 -33.85 -2.70 -28.14
N TRP A 561 -32.90 -3.12 -27.31
CA TRP A 561 -32.26 -4.43 -27.39
C TRP A 561 -33.26 -5.57 -27.19
N THR A 562 -33.39 -6.47 -28.17
CA THR A 562 -34.29 -7.62 -28.10
C THR A 562 -33.72 -8.73 -27.21
N LEU A 563 -34.56 -9.66 -26.77
CA LEU A 563 -34.09 -10.89 -26.10
C LEU A 563 -33.11 -11.67 -27.00
N GLU A 564 -33.42 -11.79 -28.29
CA GLU A 564 -32.56 -12.43 -29.29
C GLU A 564 -31.17 -11.75 -29.38
N PHE A 565 -31.12 -10.41 -29.38
CA PHE A 565 -29.85 -9.68 -29.34
C PHE A 565 -29.05 -10.02 -28.08
N LYS A 566 -29.69 -9.97 -26.90
CA LYS A 566 -29.06 -10.21 -25.60
C LYS A 566 -28.59 -11.65 -25.40
N GLN A 567 -29.30 -12.64 -25.98
CA GLN A 567 -28.91 -14.06 -25.90
C GLN A 567 -27.90 -14.48 -26.97
N ASN A 568 -27.85 -13.82 -28.14
CA ASN A 568 -27.06 -14.29 -29.28
C ASN A 568 -25.89 -13.36 -29.64
N LYS A 569 -26.17 -12.09 -29.99
CA LYS A 569 -25.14 -11.14 -30.45
C LYS A 569 -24.30 -10.59 -29.29
N LEU A 570 -24.93 -10.22 -28.18
CA LEU A 570 -24.24 -9.58 -27.05
C LEU A 570 -23.10 -10.44 -26.45
N PRO A 571 -23.25 -11.77 -26.23
CA PRO A 571 -22.15 -12.59 -25.73
C PRO A 571 -21.01 -12.75 -26.73
N GLN A 572 -21.28 -12.72 -28.05
CA GLN A 572 -20.26 -12.78 -29.10
C GLN A 572 -19.44 -11.47 -29.18
N ILE A 573 -20.11 -10.32 -29.02
CA ILE A 573 -19.46 -9.01 -28.95
C ILE A 573 -18.58 -8.93 -27.68
N LEU A 574 -19.11 -9.32 -26.52
CA LEU A 574 -18.35 -9.40 -25.26
C LEU A 574 -17.15 -10.36 -25.36
N ALA A 575 -17.26 -11.45 -26.13
CA ALA A 575 -16.15 -12.36 -26.42
C ALA A 575 -15.05 -11.69 -27.24
N GLY A 576 -15.41 -10.87 -28.25
CA GLY A 576 -14.44 -10.14 -29.07
C GLY A 576 -13.72 -9.05 -28.29
N LEU A 577 -14.46 -8.27 -27.49
CA LEU A 577 -13.88 -7.32 -26.54
C LEU A 577 -12.93 -8.00 -25.55
N SER A 578 -13.35 -9.14 -24.99
CA SER A 578 -12.52 -9.91 -24.07
C SER A 578 -11.28 -10.49 -24.74
N ALA A 579 -11.35 -10.86 -26.02
CA ALA A 579 -10.22 -11.41 -26.78
C ALA A 579 -9.21 -10.31 -27.13
N VAL A 580 -9.65 -9.11 -27.54
CA VAL A 580 -8.75 -7.95 -27.72
C VAL A 580 -8.10 -7.56 -26.40
N TRP A 581 -8.87 -7.45 -25.31
CA TRP A 581 -8.32 -7.17 -23.98
C TRP A 581 -7.32 -8.25 -23.54
N ALA A 582 -7.63 -9.53 -23.79
CA ALA A 582 -6.73 -10.63 -23.49
C ALA A 582 -5.45 -10.59 -24.31
N LEU A 583 -5.51 -10.18 -25.59
CA LEU A 583 -4.34 -10.10 -26.47
C LEU A 583 -3.41 -8.94 -26.09
N SER A 584 -3.93 -7.73 -25.85
CA SER A 584 -3.12 -6.58 -25.46
C SER A 584 -2.54 -6.78 -24.05
N THR A 585 -3.39 -7.08 -23.07
CA THR A 585 -2.98 -7.29 -21.67
C THR A 585 -2.05 -8.50 -21.49
N SER A 586 -2.05 -9.46 -22.43
CA SER A 586 -1.14 -10.61 -22.36
C SER A 586 0.08 -10.49 -23.27
N LYS A 587 0.41 -9.35 -23.88
CA LYS A 587 1.51 -9.23 -24.87
C LYS A 587 2.80 -9.96 -24.45
N ASP A 588 3.22 -9.75 -23.20
CA ASP A 588 4.41 -10.42 -22.62
C ASP A 588 4.23 -11.92 -22.37
N VAL A 589 3.05 -12.34 -21.93
CA VAL A 589 2.70 -13.72 -21.57
C VAL A 589 2.29 -14.56 -22.79
N ALA A 590 1.89 -13.94 -23.90
CA ALA A 590 1.50 -14.62 -25.13
C ALA A 590 2.65 -15.49 -25.71
N SER A 591 3.90 -15.11 -25.40
CA SER A 591 5.12 -15.91 -25.62
C SER A 591 5.05 -17.35 -25.07
N THR A 592 4.18 -17.61 -24.09
CA THR A 592 3.99 -18.90 -23.44
C THR A 592 2.78 -19.69 -23.97
N GLY A 593 2.04 -19.13 -24.94
CA GLY A 593 0.77 -19.66 -25.40
C GLY A 593 -0.37 -19.60 -24.36
N GLN A 594 -0.19 -18.85 -23.26
CA GLN A 594 -1.24 -18.58 -22.27
C GLN A 594 -1.66 -17.10 -22.31
N TYR A 595 -2.91 -16.82 -21.93
CA TYR A 595 -3.50 -15.48 -21.98
C TYR A 595 -4.34 -15.22 -20.73
N LEU A 596 -4.30 -13.98 -20.24
CA LEU A 596 -5.24 -13.42 -19.29
C LEU A 596 -6.61 -13.28 -19.97
N LYS A 597 -7.56 -14.18 -19.70
CA LYS A 597 -8.98 -13.99 -20.07
C LYS A 597 -9.79 -13.52 -18.86
N PRO A 598 -10.86 -12.73 -19.03
CA PRO A 598 -11.75 -12.38 -17.92
C PRO A 598 -12.36 -13.63 -17.26
N HIS A 599 -12.44 -13.63 -15.94
CA HIS A 599 -12.96 -14.76 -15.16
C HIS A 599 -14.46 -14.95 -15.38
N CYS A 600 -14.98 -16.17 -15.26
CA CYS A 600 -16.38 -16.50 -15.54
C CYS A 600 -17.37 -15.61 -14.75
N ILE A 601 -17.07 -15.32 -13.48
CA ILE A 601 -17.85 -14.41 -12.62
C ILE A 601 -17.83 -12.95 -13.10
N GLN A 602 -16.71 -12.47 -13.69
CA GLN A 602 -16.64 -11.11 -14.25
C GLN A 602 -17.54 -10.99 -15.49
N ILE A 603 -17.50 -12.00 -16.37
CA ILE A 603 -18.37 -12.07 -17.56
C ILE A 603 -19.85 -12.20 -17.17
N LEU A 604 -20.18 -13.03 -16.19
CA LEU A 604 -21.53 -13.09 -15.62
C LEU A 604 -21.98 -11.72 -15.06
N CYS A 605 -21.08 -10.98 -14.40
CA CYS A 605 -21.40 -9.64 -13.90
C CYS A 605 -21.74 -8.66 -15.04
N VAL A 606 -20.95 -8.64 -16.13
CA VAL A 606 -21.24 -7.80 -17.31
C VAL A 606 -22.56 -8.21 -17.97
N LEU A 607 -22.81 -9.51 -18.14
CA LEU A 607 -24.07 -10.02 -18.71
C LEU A 607 -25.30 -9.63 -17.87
N ARG A 608 -25.21 -9.69 -16.53
CA ARG A 608 -26.31 -9.27 -15.64
C ARG A 608 -26.51 -7.75 -15.59
N LEU A 609 -25.43 -6.96 -15.55
CA LEU A 609 -25.50 -5.50 -15.68
C LEU A 609 -26.18 -5.07 -17.00
N LEU A 610 -25.99 -5.83 -18.08
CA LEU A 610 -26.65 -5.63 -19.37
C LEU A 610 -27.99 -6.39 -19.51
N SER A 611 -28.54 -6.91 -18.41
CA SER A 611 -29.84 -7.59 -18.32
C SER A 611 -30.01 -8.78 -19.29
N ALA A 612 -28.93 -9.50 -19.59
CA ALA A 612 -28.97 -10.73 -20.41
C ALA A 612 -29.55 -11.94 -19.65
N ASP A 613 -29.84 -11.79 -18.36
CA ASP A 613 -30.55 -12.73 -17.48
C ASP A 613 -32.08 -12.50 -17.45
N SER A 614 -32.64 -11.70 -18.38
CA SER A 614 -34.04 -11.28 -18.35
C SER A 614 -34.74 -11.30 -19.72
N GLU A 615 -35.91 -11.97 -19.78
CA GLU A 615 -36.78 -12.05 -20.98
C GLU A 615 -37.19 -10.68 -21.54
N ASN A 616 -37.37 -9.69 -20.66
CA ASN A 616 -37.81 -8.35 -21.05
C ASN A 616 -36.82 -7.70 -22.02
N GLY A 617 -37.34 -7.03 -23.04
CA GLY A 617 -36.54 -6.18 -23.92
C GLY A 617 -35.86 -5.04 -23.16
N GLY A 618 -34.71 -4.62 -23.68
CA GLY A 618 -33.87 -3.55 -23.15
C GLY A 618 -32.96 -3.94 -21.98
N VAL A 619 -32.23 -2.94 -21.49
CA VAL A 619 -31.37 -2.99 -20.30
C VAL A 619 -32.01 -2.23 -19.14
N LYS A 620 -31.97 -2.79 -17.93
CA LYS A 620 -32.51 -2.18 -16.70
C LYS A 620 -31.41 -1.47 -15.91
N LYS A 621 -31.81 -0.56 -15.00
CA LYS A 621 -30.89 0.02 -14.00
C LYS A 621 -30.49 -1.04 -12.97
N HIS A 622 -29.20 -1.23 -12.74
CA HIS A 622 -28.66 -2.42 -12.06
C HIS A 622 -27.38 -2.12 -11.27
N LEU A 623 -27.26 -2.64 -10.05
CA LEU A 623 -26.04 -2.49 -9.22
C LEU A 623 -25.44 -3.85 -8.85
N ALA A 624 -24.12 -4.00 -8.98
CA ALA A 624 -23.41 -5.24 -8.65
C ALA A 624 -22.43 -5.07 -7.48
N GLN A 625 -22.56 -5.92 -6.45
CA GLN A 625 -21.50 -6.12 -5.47
C GLN A 625 -20.41 -7.00 -6.07
N VAL A 626 -19.22 -6.43 -6.18
CA VAL A 626 -17.99 -7.09 -6.63
C VAL A 626 -16.95 -6.81 -5.55
N LEU A 627 -16.43 -7.85 -4.89
CA LEU A 627 -15.49 -7.66 -3.79
C LEU A 627 -14.18 -6.98 -4.28
N THR A 628 -13.42 -6.37 -3.38
CA THR A 628 -12.15 -5.74 -3.76
C THR A 628 -11.16 -6.81 -4.27
N GLY A 629 -10.35 -6.45 -5.27
CA GLY A 629 -9.40 -7.35 -5.93
C GLY A 629 -10.00 -8.27 -7.01
N GLN A 630 -11.33 -8.34 -7.18
CA GLN A 630 -11.98 -9.20 -8.18
C GLN A 630 -12.09 -8.55 -9.59
N GLY A 631 -11.42 -7.42 -9.85
CA GLY A 631 -11.42 -6.74 -11.16
C GLY A 631 -12.67 -5.90 -11.48
N LYS A 632 -13.04 -4.94 -10.60
CA LYS A 632 -14.11 -3.95 -10.86
C LYS A 632 -13.88 -3.16 -12.15
N SER A 633 -12.67 -2.61 -12.30
CA SER A 633 -12.26 -1.79 -13.45
C SER A 633 -12.43 -2.52 -14.78
N LEU A 634 -12.15 -3.83 -14.81
CA LEU A 634 -12.38 -4.68 -16.00
C LEU A 634 -13.88 -4.86 -16.33
N ILE A 635 -14.72 -5.05 -15.32
CA ILE A 635 -16.17 -5.12 -15.50
C ILE A 635 -16.70 -3.78 -16.01
N LEU A 636 -16.24 -2.66 -15.44
CA LEU A 636 -16.60 -1.31 -15.89
C LEU A 636 -16.12 -1.02 -17.32
N GLY A 637 -14.85 -1.27 -17.64
CA GLY A 637 -14.27 -1.00 -18.96
C GLY A 637 -14.91 -1.82 -20.08
N LEU A 638 -15.18 -3.11 -19.85
CA LEU A 638 -15.93 -3.95 -20.80
C LEU A 638 -17.37 -3.47 -20.96
N THR A 639 -18.08 -3.14 -19.87
CA THR A 639 -19.44 -2.60 -19.94
C THR A 639 -19.49 -1.25 -20.66
N ALA A 640 -18.55 -0.34 -20.39
CA ALA A 640 -18.44 0.96 -21.04
C ALA A 640 -18.21 0.82 -22.55
N THR A 641 -17.30 -0.07 -22.96
CA THR A 641 -16.96 -0.31 -24.37
C THR A 641 -18.15 -0.87 -25.14
N ILE A 642 -18.92 -1.82 -24.58
CA ILE A 642 -20.16 -2.31 -25.19
C ILE A 642 -21.15 -1.16 -25.38
N LEU A 643 -21.37 -0.33 -24.37
CA LEU A 643 -22.33 0.77 -24.45
C LEU A 643 -21.90 1.81 -25.50
N ALA A 644 -20.62 2.19 -25.50
CA ALA A 644 -20.05 3.16 -26.42
C ALA A 644 -20.12 2.70 -27.89
N LEU A 645 -19.80 1.43 -28.18
CA LEU A 645 -19.96 0.84 -29.52
C LEU A 645 -21.41 0.95 -30.04
N PHE A 646 -22.41 0.81 -29.18
CA PHE A 646 -23.83 0.99 -29.54
C PHE A 646 -24.26 2.47 -29.61
N GLY A 647 -23.31 3.40 -29.60
CA GLY A 647 -23.51 4.83 -29.80
C GLY A 647 -23.99 5.60 -28.57
N HIS A 648 -23.75 5.07 -27.36
CA HIS A 648 -23.97 5.76 -26.10
C HIS A 648 -22.76 6.61 -25.68
N SER A 649 -23.02 7.71 -24.96
CA SER A 649 -21.99 8.44 -24.22
C SER A 649 -21.97 7.91 -22.79
N VAL A 650 -20.86 7.27 -22.41
CA VAL A 650 -20.70 6.62 -21.11
C VAL A 650 -19.91 7.54 -20.19
N GLN A 651 -20.43 7.77 -18.99
CA GLN A 651 -19.80 8.62 -17.99
C GLN A 651 -19.58 7.76 -16.74
N ILE A 652 -18.34 7.67 -16.29
CA ILE A 652 -17.90 6.77 -15.22
C ILE A 652 -17.56 7.64 -14.00
N MET A 653 -18.44 7.63 -13.00
CA MET A 653 -18.24 8.39 -11.76
C MET A 653 -17.38 7.61 -10.77
N CYS A 654 -16.19 8.13 -10.50
CA CYS A 654 -15.25 7.66 -9.48
C CYS A 654 -15.26 8.59 -8.26
N TYR A 655 -14.81 8.11 -7.09
CA TYR A 655 -14.76 8.96 -5.88
C TYR A 655 -13.53 9.86 -5.79
N SER A 656 -12.46 9.58 -6.55
CA SER A 656 -11.19 10.31 -6.49
C SER A 656 -10.49 10.40 -7.84
N GLU A 657 -9.76 11.50 -8.00
CA GLU A 657 -8.95 11.88 -9.16
C GLU A 657 -7.94 10.78 -9.54
N TYR A 658 -7.23 10.21 -8.56
CA TYR A 658 -6.28 9.10 -8.75
C TYR A 658 -6.92 7.86 -9.40
N LEU A 659 -8.12 7.46 -8.96
CA LEU A 659 -8.80 6.29 -9.55
C LEU A 659 -9.38 6.58 -10.93
N ALA A 660 -9.91 7.78 -11.15
CA ALA A 660 -10.41 8.20 -12.47
C ALA A 660 -9.27 8.23 -13.50
N LYS A 661 -8.12 8.81 -13.13
CA LYS A 661 -6.89 8.85 -13.93
C LYS A 661 -6.38 7.43 -14.22
N ARG A 662 -6.11 6.64 -13.18
CA ARG A 662 -5.57 5.27 -13.33
C ARG A 662 -6.44 4.39 -14.22
N ASP A 663 -7.75 4.32 -13.96
CA ASP A 663 -8.62 3.42 -14.73
C ASP A 663 -8.82 3.91 -16.18
N SER A 664 -8.61 5.19 -16.46
CA SER A 664 -8.54 5.72 -17.83
C SER A 664 -7.21 5.36 -18.51
N GLU A 665 -6.06 5.56 -17.85
CA GLU A 665 -4.72 5.23 -18.35
C GLU A 665 -4.47 3.71 -18.49
N ASP A 666 -5.18 2.88 -17.73
CA ASP A 666 -5.17 1.42 -17.87
C ASP A 666 -5.99 0.93 -19.08
N PHE A 667 -7.00 1.69 -19.53
CA PHE A 667 -7.92 1.30 -20.62
C PHE A 667 -7.77 2.12 -21.91
N GLU A 668 -6.90 3.14 -21.96
CA GLU A 668 -6.67 4.03 -23.12
C GLU A 668 -6.47 3.26 -24.45
N GLU A 669 -5.40 2.46 -24.55
CA GLU A 669 -5.09 1.59 -25.72
C GLU A 669 -6.27 0.65 -26.06
N PHE A 670 -7.00 0.16 -25.06
CA PHE A 670 -8.15 -0.71 -25.26
C PHE A 670 -9.35 0.03 -25.87
N TYR A 671 -9.56 1.30 -25.55
CA TYR A 671 -10.59 2.13 -26.15
C TYR A 671 -10.21 2.57 -27.57
N GLU A 672 -8.93 2.90 -27.81
CA GLU A 672 -8.42 3.26 -29.14
C GLU A 672 -8.64 2.12 -30.16
N TYR A 673 -8.39 0.86 -29.77
CA TYR A 673 -8.66 -0.30 -30.63
C TYR A 673 -10.11 -0.41 -31.12
N PHE A 674 -11.07 0.18 -30.41
CA PHE A 674 -12.49 0.21 -30.79
C PHE A 674 -12.99 1.61 -31.20
N SER A 675 -12.11 2.61 -31.21
CA SER A 675 -12.43 4.03 -31.49
C SER A 675 -13.61 4.56 -30.65
N VAL A 676 -13.60 4.24 -29.35
CA VAL A 676 -14.66 4.61 -28.39
C VAL A 676 -14.23 5.66 -27.35
N GLU A 677 -12.98 6.08 -27.36
CA GLU A 677 -12.39 7.03 -26.40
C GLU A 677 -13.14 8.38 -26.33
N GLU A 678 -13.56 8.98 -27.45
CA GLU A 678 -14.41 10.20 -27.44
C GLU A 678 -15.79 9.99 -26.75
N ASN A 679 -16.20 8.74 -26.48
CA ASN A 679 -17.50 8.40 -25.91
C ASN A 679 -17.45 7.97 -24.43
N ILE A 680 -16.27 7.80 -23.83
CA ILE A 680 -16.09 7.30 -22.45
C ILE A 680 -15.37 8.34 -21.60
N GLU A 681 -16.06 8.92 -20.60
CA GLU A 681 -15.50 9.95 -19.71
C GLU A 681 -15.36 9.41 -18.27
N TYR A 682 -14.13 9.28 -17.75
CA TYR A 682 -13.85 9.03 -16.32
C TYR A 682 -13.81 10.37 -15.55
N GLU A 683 -14.60 10.50 -14.50
CA GLU A 683 -14.73 11.77 -13.75
C GLU A 683 -14.99 11.57 -12.25
N THR A 684 -14.58 12.56 -11.44
CA THR A 684 -15.03 12.64 -10.05
C THR A 684 -16.45 13.19 -9.94
N PHE A 685 -17.14 12.89 -8.83
CA PHE A 685 -18.45 13.49 -8.51
C PHE A 685 -18.49 15.03 -8.62
N ALA A 686 -17.37 15.71 -8.34
CA ALA A 686 -17.27 17.18 -8.42
C ALA A 686 -17.16 17.70 -9.86
N GLU A 687 -16.49 16.97 -10.75
CA GLU A 687 -16.39 17.32 -12.17
C GLU A 687 -17.73 17.09 -12.88
N VAL A 688 -18.43 15.99 -12.58
CA VAL A 688 -19.81 15.77 -13.06
C VAL A 688 -20.77 16.86 -12.56
N ALA A 689 -20.66 17.29 -11.30
CA ALA A 689 -21.43 18.42 -10.79
C ALA A 689 -21.08 19.75 -11.48
N THR A 690 -19.81 19.97 -11.83
CA THR A 690 -19.33 21.14 -12.57
C THR A 690 -19.88 21.15 -14.01
N LYS A 691 -19.78 20.02 -14.72
CA LYS A 691 -20.41 19.85 -16.04
C LYS A 691 -21.92 20.05 -15.99
N GLN A 692 -22.61 19.52 -14.97
CA GLN A 692 -24.06 19.72 -14.83
C GLN A 692 -24.42 21.20 -14.58
N LEU A 693 -23.67 21.91 -13.75
CA LEU A 693 -23.86 23.36 -13.55
C LEU A 693 -23.62 24.14 -14.85
N ALA A 694 -22.53 23.86 -15.57
CA ALA A 694 -22.21 24.52 -16.83
C ALA A 694 -23.30 24.32 -17.90
N ASN A 695 -23.84 23.09 -18.01
CA ASN A 695 -24.90 22.75 -18.97
C ASN A 695 -26.25 23.41 -18.64
N VAL A 696 -26.63 23.52 -17.36
CA VAL A 696 -27.94 24.09 -16.98
C VAL A 696 -27.90 25.61 -16.84
N ALA A 697 -26.75 26.19 -16.48
CA ALA A 697 -26.60 27.63 -16.24
C ALA A 697 -26.08 28.44 -17.45
N GLY A 698 -25.91 27.84 -18.63
CA GLY A 698 -25.48 28.54 -19.85
C GLY A 698 -24.10 29.20 -19.74
N ASN A 699 -23.23 28.67 -18.88
CA ASN A 699 -22.05 29.31 -18.29
C ASN A 699 -22.37 30.50 -17.33
N ALA A 700 -22.64 30.14 -16.07
CA ALA A 700 -22.74 31.06 -14.93
C ALA A 700 -21.48 31.93 -14.70
N GLU A 701 -20.29 31.41 -14.96
CA GLU A 701 -19.04 32.17 -14.83
C GLU A 701 -18.98 33.31 -15.86
N ASN A 702 -19.35 33.05 -17.11
CA ASN A 702 -19.43 34.09 -18.14
C ASN A 702 -20.50 35.15 -17.83
N TYR A 703 -21.61 34.80 -17.19
CA TYR A 703 -22.57 35.80 -16.70
C TYR A 703 -21.92 36.75 -15.70
N ILE A 704 -21.24 36.21 -14.68
CA ILE A 704 -20.59 37.04 -13.65
C ILE A 704 -19.44 37.85 -14.23
N LEU A 705 -18.62 37.29 -15.12
CA LEU A 705 -17.55 38.01 -15.82
C LEU A 705 -18.11 39.17 -16.67
N GLN A 706 -19.25 38.99 -17.36
CA GLN A 706 -19.95 40.08 -18.05
C GLN A 706 -20.44 41.16 -17.07
N CYS A 707 -21.00 40.79 -15.92
CA CYS A 707 -21.42 41.73 -14.88
C CYS A 707 -20.27 42.59 -14.33
N LEU A 708 -19.07 42.01 -14.25
CA LEU A 708 -17.84 42.69 -13.82
C LEU A 708 -17.16 43.49 -14.96
N GLY A 709 -17.64 43.41 -16.20
CA GLY A 709 -17.01 44.03 -17.37
C GLY A 709 -15.69 43.37 -17.79
N MET A 710 -15.50 42.09 -17.46
CA MET A 710 -14.27 41.32 -17.70
C MET A 710 -14.39 40.45 -18.98
N PRO A 711 -13.27 40.02 -19.58
CA PRO A 711 -13.30 39.11 -20.74
C PRO A 711 -13.99 37.79 -20.39
N THR A 712 -14.87 37.31 -21.28
CA THR A 712 -15.52 36.00 -21.15
C THR A 712 -14.56 34.87 -21.52
N VAL A 713 -14.67 33.76 -20.79
CA VAL A 713 -13.99 32.50 -21.10
C VAL A 713 -14.64 31.86 -22.34
N ARG A 714 -13.82 31.31 -23.23
CA ARG A 714 -14.31 30.51 -24.37
C ARG A 714 -14.72 29.12 -23.88
N ASN A 715 -16.01 28.81 -23.96
CA ASN A 715 -16.48 27.46 -23.70
C ASN A 715 -16.01 26.49 -24.80
N HIS A 716 -15.28 25.46 -24.40
CA HIS A 716 -15.04 24.26 -25.22
C HIS A 716 -16.15 23.21 -25.04
N SER A 717 -17.13 23.44 -24.17
CA SER A 717 -18.31 22.58 -24.00
C SER A 717 -19.19 22.60 -25.27
N LYS A 718 -19.17 21.51 -26.05
CA LYS A 718 -20.16 21.24 -27.12
C LYS A 718 -21.57 21.41 -26.53
N SER A 719 -22.41 22.29 -27.07
CA SER A 719 -23.77 22.54 -26.57
C SER A 719 -24.64 21.28 -26.68
N MET A 720 -25.32 20.89 -25.59
CA MET A 720 -26.09 19.64 -25.57
C MET A 720 -27.41 19.73 -26.32
N ASP A 721 -27.47 19.10 -27.50
CA ASP A 721 -28.73 18.76 -28.15
C ASP A 721 -29.54 17.76 -27.32
N ALA A 722 -30.85 17.98 -27.23
CA ALA A 722 -31.78 17.09 -26.50
C ALA A 722 -31.80 15.64 -27.07
N GLY A 723 -31.41 15.46 -28.35
CA GLY A 723 -31.22 14.14 -28.95
C GLY A 723 -30.06 13.35 -28.35
N ASN A 724 -29.03 14.02 -27.81
CA ASN A 724 -27.84 13.38 -27.26
C ASN A 724 -28.06 12.89 -25.81
N PHE A 725 -29.02 13.47 -25.09
CA PHE A 725 -29.33 13.11 -23.70
C PHE A 725 -29.81 11.65 -23.56
N LYS A 726 -30.60 11.14 -24.52
CA LYS A 726 -31.06 9.73 -24.55
C LYS A 726 -29.93 8.72 -24.76
N LYS A 727 -28.76 9.18 -25.22
CA LYS A 727 -27.56 8.35 -25.40
C LYS A 727 -26.71 8.27 -24.13
N LYS A 728 -26.91 9.13 -23.13
CA LYS A 728 -26.08 9.09 -21.92
C LYS A 728 -26.35 7.86 -21.06
N VAL A 729 -25.29 7.24 -20.57
CA VAL A 729 -25.31 6.16 -19.56
C VAL A 729 -24.35 6.52 -18.45
N LEU A 730 -24.77 6.30 -17.21
CA LEU A 730 -23.93 6.46 -16.03
C LEU A 730 -23.47 5.10 -15.53
N LEU A 731 -22.16 4.92 -15.39
CA LEU A 731 -21.56 3.88 -14.55
C LEU A 731 -21.05 4.54 -13.26
N ILE A 732 -21.33 3.95 -12.11
CA ILE A 732 -20.80 4.43 -10.82
C ILE A 732 -19.83 3.39 -10.25
N ASP A 733 -18.58 3.78 -9.99
CA ASP A 733 -17.65 2.99 -9.18
C ASP A 733 -17.80 3.34 -7.68
N GLU A 734 -17.53 2.35 -6.82
CA GLU A 734 -17.79 2.36 -5.38
C GLU A 734 -19.09 3.09 -5.01
N VAL A 735 -20.21 2.59 -5.53
CA VAL A 735 -21.58 3.14 -5.36
C VAL A 735 -21.92 3.52 -3.90
N ASP A 736 -21.37 2.80 -2.91
CA ASP A 736 -21.57 3.12 -1.49
C ASP A 736 -20.97 4.46 -1.05
N VAL A 737 -19.93 4.95 -1.74
CA VAL A 737 -19.24 6.21 -1.47
C VAL A 737 -20.10 7.40 -1.89
N PHE A 738 -20.83 7.29 -3.00
CA PHE A 738 -21.82 8.30 -3.41
C PHE A 738 -22.84 8.57 -2.28
N PHE A 739 -23.26 7.53 -1.55
CA PHE A 739 -24.19 7.63 -0.43
C PHE A 739 -23.60 8.17 0.88
N THR A 740 -22.29 8.43 0.95
CA THR A 740 -21.68 9.05 2.14
C THR A 740 -22.05 10.51 2.29
N GLU A 741 -21.95 11.04 3.51
CA GLU A 741 -22.26 12.43 3.86
C GLU A 741 -21.36 13.47 3.20
N LYS A 742 -20.29 13.04 2.50
CA LYS A 742 -19.48 13.91 1.66
C LYS A 742 -20.26 14.35 0.39
N PHE A 743 -21.22 13.54 -0.06
CA PHE A 743 -21.96 13.74 -1.31
C PHE A 743 -23.48 13.69 -1.12
N TYR A 744 -24.08 12.54 -0.79
CA TYR A 744 -25.54 12.43 -0.71
C TYR A 744 -26.13 13.30 0.42
N GLY A 745 -27.05 14.20 0.06
CA GLY A 745 -27.56 15.25 0.96
C GLY A 745 -26.72 16.52 1.03
N LYS A 746 -25.65 16.66 0.24
CA LYS A 746 -24.89 17.91 0.07
C LYS A 746 -25.10 18.52 -1.32
N SER A 747 -24.75 19.81 -1.43
CA SER A 747 -24.60 20.48 -2.72
C SER A 747 -23.13 20.80 -3.00
N TYR A 748 -22.73 20.64 -4.25
CA TYR A 748 -21.53 21.25 -4.82
C TYR A 748 -21.83 22.72 -5.16
N SER A 749 -21.07 23.66 -4.59
CA SER A 749 -21.07 25.07 -5.02
C SER A 749 -19.75 25.36 -5.72
N GLN A 750 -19.81 25.76 -6.99
CA GLN A 750 -18.64 26.29 -7.69
C GLN A 750 -18.46 27.78 -7.31
N VAL A 751 -17.20 28.19 -7.18
CA VAL A 751 -16.82 29.56 -6.81
C VAL A 751 -15.77 30.03 -7.81
N ILE A 752 -16.04 31.16 -8.45
CA ILE A 752 -15.06 31.81 -9.33
C ILE A 752 -14.27 32.86 -8.57
N CYS A 753 -13.02 33.06 -8.97
CA CYS A 753 -12.07 33.97 -8.32
C CYS A 753 -11.48 35.00 -9.29
N PRO A 754 -12.29 35.87 -9.93
CA PRO A 754 -11.79 36.93 -10.80
C PRO A 754 -10.76 37.82 -10.08
N LYS A 755 -9.54 37.88 -10.63
CA LYS A 755 -8.50 38.85 -10.24
C LYS A 755 -8.91 40.27 -10.65
N LEU A 756 -8.94 41.18 -9.70
CA LEU A 756 -9.26 42.60 -9.95
C LEU A 756 -7.99 43.45 -9.76
N PRO A 757 -7.63 44.34 -10.70
CA PRO A 757 -6.46 45.21 -10.58
C PRO A 757 -6.44 45.95 -9.24
N GLY A 758 -5.29 45.99 -8.56
CA GLY A 758 -5.10 46.69 -7.30
C GLY A 758 -5.76 46.05 -6.08
N LEU A 759 -6.53 44.96 -6.22
CA LEU A 759 -7.13 44.27 -5.07
C LEU A 759 -6.07 43.54 -4.22
N THR A 760 -4.95 43.16 -4.82
CA THR A 760 -3.71 42.73 -4.13
C THR A 760 -3.27 43.78 -3.10
N LEU A 761 -3.14 45.03 -3.54
CA LEU A 761 -2.71 46.16 -2.71
C LEU A 761 -3.70 46.46 -1.57
N ILE A 762 -5.00 46.23 -1.79
CA ILE A 762 -6.03 46.36 -0.75
C ILE A 762 -5.85 45.24 0.30
N GLN A 763 -5.66 43.99 -0.12
CA GLN A 763 -5.48 42.86 0.80
C GLN A 763 -4.17 42.95 1.59
N ASP A 764 -3.06 43.29 0.92
CA ASP A 764 -1.78 43.61 1.58
C ASP A 764 -1.95 44.78 2.56
N LYS A 765 -2.73 45.82 2.21
CA LYS A 765 -2.95 46.96 3.11
C LYS A 765 -3.85 46.64 4.31
N ILE A 766 -4.82 45.74 4.16
CA ILE A 766 -5.61 45.21 5.29
C ILE A 766 -4.68 44.46 6.26
N TRP A 767 -3.80 43.60 5.74
CA TRP A 767 -2.85 42.83 6.53
C TRP A 767 -1.81 43.71 7.24
N ASP A 768 -1.23 44.68 6.53
CA ASP A 768 -0.31 45.69 7.07
C ASP A 768 -0.91 46.49 8.24
N LEU A 769 -2.18 46.89 8.13
CA LEU A 769 -2.87 47.61 9.20
C LEU A 769 -3.09 46.73 10.43
N ILE A 770 -3.51 45.48 10.24
CA ILE A 770 -3.79 44.51 11.32
C ILE A 770 -2.51 44.11 12.07
N MET A 771 -1.41 43.88 11.35
CA MET A 771 -0.09 43.60 11.94
C MET A 771 0.48 44.79 12.73
N LYS A 772 0.09 46.02 12.38
CA LYS A 772 0.51 47.26 13.06
C LYS A 772 -0.33 47.63 14.28
N GLY A 773 -1.38 46.89 14.62
CA GLY A 773 -2.14 47.11 15.85
C GLY A 773 -3.53 46.50 15.88
N ASN A 774 -4.08 46.37 17.10
CA ASN A 774 -5.43 45.84 17.31
C ASN A 774 -6.52 46.90 17.02
N TRP A 775 -6.78 47.13 15.73
CA TRP A 775 -7.75 48.12 15.25
C TRP A 775 -9.14 47.51 15.04
N SER A 776 -10.19 48.30 15.28
CA SER A 776 -11.56 47.88 14.94
C SER A 776 -11.77 47.85 13.41
N ALA A 777 -12.63 46.93 12.94
CA ALA A 777 -12.95 46.79 11.51
C ALA A 777 -13.39 48.12 10.85
N GLY A 778 -14.14 48.97 11.57
CA GLY A 778 -14.53 50.29 11.10
C GLY A 778 -13.36 51.28 10.93
N PHE A 779 -12.32 51.18 11.77
CA PHE A 779 -11.09 51.97 11.61
C PHE A 779 -10.30 51.51 10.38
N ILE A 780 -10.14 50.18 10.21
CA ILE A 780 -9.47 49.58 9.04
C ILE A 780 -10.20 50.01 7.76
N LYS A 781 -11.53 49.83 7.70
CA LYS A 781 -12.37 50.22 6.55
C LYS A 781 -12.25 51.71 6.20
N ARG A 782 -12.11 52.59 7.20
CA ARG A 782 -11.82 54.01 6.96
C ARG A 782 -10.41 54.22 6.38
N LYS A 783 -9.39 53.55 6.92
CA LYS A 783 -8.01 53.66 6.42
C LYS A 783 -7.82 53.08 5.01
N ILE A 784 -8.58 52.05 4.64
CA ILE A 784 -8.64 51.55 3.26
C ILE A 784 -9.28 52.60 2.33
N LYS A 785 -10.38 53.25 2.72
CA LYS A 785 -10.97 54.36 1.94
C LYS A 785 -10.06 55.60 1.83
N GLU A 786 -9.26 55.89 2.85
CA GLU A 786 -8.22 56.92 2.74
C GLU A 786 -7.14 56.50 1.71
N PHE A 787 -6.73 55.23 1.71
CA PHE A 787 -5.76 54.69 0.74
C PHE A 787 -6.32 54.65 -0.70
N GLU A 788 -7.59 54.29 -0.89
CA GLU A 788 -8.32 54.40 -2.17
C GLU A 788 -8.28 55.83 -2.75
N GLY A 789 -8.43 56.85 -1.89
CA GLY A 789 -8.49 58.25 -2.31
C GLY A 789 -7.14 58.96 -2.51
N TYR A 790 -6.05 58.43 -1.95
CA TYR A 790 -4.71 59.06 -2.01
C TYR A 790 -3.65 58.23 -2.74
N SER A 791 -3.95 56.99 -3.17
CA SER A 791 -2.97 56.15 -3.86
C SER A 791 -2.84 56.53 -5.34
N ASP A 792 -1.66 57.00 -5.73
CA ASP A 792 -1.32 57.30 -7.12
C ASP A 792 -1.09 56.05 -8.00
N HIS A 793 -1.11 54.85 -7.43
CA HIS A 793 -0.74 53.61 -8.10
C HIS A 793 -1.64 53.31 -9.32
N PRO A 794 -1.09 52.94 -10.51
CA PRO A 794 -1.89 52.74 -11.73
C PRO A 794 -3.03 51.72 -11.57
N GLU A 795 -2.81 50.67 -10.78
CA GLU A 795 -3.84 49.66 -10.55
C GLU A 795 -4.92 50.10 -9.56
N MET A 796 -4.58 50.95 -8.58
CA MET A 796 -5.59 51.51 -7.68
C MET A 796 -6.54 52.44 -8.45
N LYS A 797 -6.04 53.16 -9.45
CA LYS A 797 -6.87 53.98 -10.35
C LYS A 797 -7.84 53.10 -11.15
N LYS A 798 -7.39 51.97 -11.72
CA LYS A 798 -8.27 50.96 -12.34
C LYS A 798 -9.31 50.40 -11.38
N LEU A 799 -8.96 50.13 -10.12
CA LEU A 799 -9.91 49.65 -9.10
C LEU A 799 -10.98 50.70 -8.79
N VAL A 800 -10.58 51.97 -8.64
CA VAL A 800 -11.49 53.09 -8.38
C VAL A 800 -12.38 53.38 -9.60
N GLU A 801 -11.89 53.20 -10.83
CA GLU A 801 -12.70 53.22 -12.05
C GLU A 801 -13.75 52.11 -12.05
N PHE A 802 -13.35 50.85 -11.78
CA PHE A 802 -14.27 49.71 -11.65
C PHE A 802 -15.35 49.94 -10.58
N ILE A 803 -14.96 50.37 -9.37
CA ILE A 803 -15.86 50.63 -8.24
C ILE A 803 -16.94 51.68 -8.57
N ASN A 804 -16.62 52.68 -9.39
CA ASN A 804 -17.55 53.77 -9.71
C ASN A 804 -18.34 53.56 -11.02
N GLN A 805 -18.27 52.38 -11.65
CA GLN A 805 -19.16 52.04 -12.76
C GLN A 805 -20.63 51.96 -12.27
N PRO A 806 -21.60 52.56 -12.98
CA PRO A 806 -22.99 52.65 -12.53
C PRO A 806 -23.84 51.41 -12.85
N ALA A 807 -23.25 50.35 -13.38
CA ALA A 807 -23.96 49.12 -13.73
C ALA A 807 -24.53 48.42 -12.49
N CYS A 808 -25.71 47.79 -12.67
CA CYS A 808 -26.32 46.92 -11.67
C CYS A 808 -26.68 45.56 -12.27
N TYR A 809 -26.57 44.52 -11.45
CA TYR A 809 -26.79 43.12 -11.81
C TYR A 809 -27.20 42.34 -10.56
N THR A 810 -27.80 41.16 -10.72
CA THR A 810 -28.20 40.30 -9.61
C THR A 810 -27.27 39.09 -9.56
N LEU A 811 -26.81 38.72 -8.36
CA LEU A 811 -26.02 37.52 -8.11
C LEU A 811 -26.77 36.61 -7.13
N LEU A 812 -26.43 35.32 -7.15
CA LEU A 812 -26.75 34.41 -6.05
C LEU A 812 -25.72 34.61 -4.93
N GLU A 813 -26.16 34.59 -3.69
CA GLU A 813 -25.28 34.58 -2.52
C GLU A 813 -25.79 33.59 -1.47
N ALA A 814 -24.90 32.74 -0.96
CA ALA A 814 -25.19 31.86 0.18
C ALA A 814 -25.49 32.67 1.45
N ALA A 815 -26.69 32.49 2.00
CA ALA A 815 -27.22 33.17 3.17
C ALA A 815 -27.43 32.18 4.32
N GLY A 816 -26.31 31.75 4.93
CA GLY A 816 -26.31 30.68 5.93
C GLY A 816 -26.69 29.34 5.29
N GLU A 817 -27.86 28.81 5.65
CA GLU A 817 -28.38 27.57 5.08
C GLU A 817 -29.16 27.76 3.76
N ASP A 818 -29.49 29.00 3.35
CA ASP A 818 -30.21 29.27 2.10
C ASP A 818 -29.35 29.97 1.01
N LEU A 819 -29.94 30.24 -0.15
CA LEU A 819 -29.35 30.91 -1.31
C LEU A 819 -30.26 32.07 -1.77
N GLU A 820 -29.77 33.31 -1.72
CA GLU A 820 -30.56 34.53 -1.97
C GLU A 820 -30.18 35.22 -3.29
N GLU A 821 -31.18 35.74 -4.02
CA GLU A 821 -30.97 36.64 -5.16
C GLU A 821 -30.72 38.08 -4.67
N LYS A 822 -29.54 38.64 -4.93
CA LYS A 822 -29.16 39.99 -4.47
C LYS A 822 -28.66 40.87 -5.61
N THR A 823 -29.28 42.04 -5.75
CA THR A 823 -28.88 43.06 -6.73
C THR A 823 -27.72 43.92 -6.19
N TYR A 824 -26.64 43.94 -6.94
CA TYR A 824 -25.41 44.66 -6.65
C TYR A 824 -25.14 45.75 -7.69
N THR A 825 -24.27 46.69 -7.29
CA THR A 825 -23.45 47.53 -8.16
C THR A 825 -21.99 47.20 -7.84
N ASN A 826 -21.03 47.51 -8.71
CA ASN A 826 -19.60 47.27 -8.40
C ASN A 826 -19.19 47.89 -7.05
N LYS A 827 -19.76 49.04 -6.69
CA LYS A 827 -19.57 49.72 -5.41
C LYS A 827 -20.12 48.96 -4.21
N SER A 828 -21.36 48.45 -4.28
CA SER A 828 -21.94 47.70 -3.16
C SER A 828 -21.32 46.30 -3.04
N LEU A 829 -21.00 45.65 -4.16
CA LEU A 829 -20.28 44.38 -4.19
C LEU A 829 -18.90 44.52 -3.54
N TYR A 830 -18.09 45.50 -3.99
CA TYR A 830 -16.79 45.78 -3.40
C TYR A 830 -16.86 46.04 -1.90
N ILE A 831 -17.83 46.84 -1.42
CA ILE A 831 -17.98 47.13 0.02
C ILE A 831 -18.33 45.84 0.80
N THR A 832 -19.23 44.99 0.29
CA THR A 832 -19.58 43.71 0.93
C THR A 832 -18.37 42.77 1.01
N HIS A 833 -17.58 42.64 -0.05
CA HIS A 833 -16.39 41.80 -0.02
C HIS A 833 -15.23 42.41 0.79
N LEU A 834 -15.10 43.73 0.85
CA LEU A 834 -14.16 44.43 1.74
C LEU A 834 -14.47 44.15 3.21
N ASP A 835 -15.74 44.15 3.61
CA ASP A 835 -16.13 43.76 4.98
C ASP A 835 -15.79 42.29 5.27
N LYS A 836 -16.06 41.38 4.33
CA LYS A 836 -15.66 39.95 4.44
C LYS A 836 -14.14 39.77 4.50
N MET A 837 -13.37 40.56 3.77
CA MET A 837 -11.90 40.53 3.82
C MET A 837 -11.38 41.01 5.19
N ILE A 838 -11.88 42.14 5.69
CA ILE A 838 -11.46 42.69 6.98
C ILE A 838 -11.83 41.75 8.15
N SER A 839 -13.02 41.16 8.15
CA SER A 839 -13.41 40.20 9.20
C SER A 839 -12.55 38.93 9.16
N THR A 840 -12.31 38.38 7.97
CA THR A 840 -11.46 37.19 7.79
C THR A 840 -10.02 37.44 8.21
N ALA A 841 -9.45 38.59 7.83
CA ALA A 841 -8.09 38.97 8.21
C ALA A 841 -7.93 39.16 9.74
N LEU A 842 -8.95 39.71 10.40
CA LEU A 842 -8.95 39.86 11.87
C LEU A 842 -9.01 38.49 12.57
N ASP A 843 -9.83 37.56 12.10
CA ASP A 843 -9.91 36.19 12.64
C ASP A 843 -8.59 35.43 12.42
N VAL A 844 -8.05 35.43 11.19
CA VAL A 844 -6.77 34.79 10.85
C VAL A 844 -5.61 35.33 11.70
N ASN A 845 -5.62 36.62 12.07
CA ASN A 845 -4.62 37.20 12.96
C ASN A 845 -4.78 36.77 14.43
N GLN A 846 -6.00 36.49 14.90
CA GLN A 846 -6.27 36.06 16.28
C GLN A 846 -5.92 34.59 16.53
N ARG A 847 -5.94 33.73 15.50
CA ARG A 847 -5.59 32.30 15.62
C ARG A 847 -4.11 32.07 15.96
N VAL A 848 -3.83 31.15 16.87
CA VAL A 848 -2.47 30.64 17.13
C VAL A 848 -2.02 29.76 15.96
N ILE A 849 -0.71 29.61 15.74
CA ILE A 849 -0.17 28.84 14.60
C ILE A 849 -0.66 27.39 14.62
N ASP A 850 -0.72 26.76 15.80
CA ASP A 850 -1.14 25.36 16.00
C ASP A 850 -2.68 25.15 15.98
N ASP A 851 -3.47 26.15 15.59
CA ASP A 851 -4.93 26.04 15.48
C ASP A 851 -5.32 24.94 14.45
N PRO A 852 -6.13 23.92 14.82
CA PRO A 852 -6.61 22.89 13.90
C PRO A 852 -7.27 23.41 12.61
N PHE A 853 -7.80 24.64 12.62
CA PHE A 853 -8.31 25.31 11.42
C PHE A 853 -7.19 25.81 10.51
N LEU A 854 -6.09 26.37 11.05
CA LEU A 854 -4.93 26.79 10.24
C LEU A 854 -4.19 25.58 9.66
N ASN A 855 -4.16 24.46 10.38
CA ASN A 855 -3.66 23.17 9.91
C ASN A 855 -4.45 22.60 8.71
N ARG A 856 -5.49 23.28 8.21
CA ARG A 856 -6.15 22.97 6.93
C ARG A 856 -5.51 23.67 5.72
N PHE A 857 -4.44 24.44 5.91
CA PHE A 857 -3.81 25.22 4.84
C PHE A 857 -2.29 25.01 4.84
N ARG A 858 -1.72 24.72 3.67
CA ARG A 858 -0.26 24.63 3.47
C ARG A 858 0.15 25.27 2.14
N LEU A 859 1.37 25.79 2.06
CA LEU A 859 2.00 26.10 0.78
C LEU A 859 2.47 24.80 0.12
N ASN A 860 2.32 24.67 -1.20
CA ASN A 860 2.98 23.61 -1.97
C ASN A 860 4.40 24.03 -2.39
N SER A 861 5.09 23.18 -3.16
CA SER A 861 6.39 23.43 -3.80
C SER A 861 6.50 24.79 -4.48
N ASP A 862 5.43 25.20 -5.17
CA ASP A 862 5.39 26.37 -6.05
C ASP A 862 5.00 27.66 -5.27
N GLY A 863 4.81 27.55 -3.95
CA GLY A 863 4.37 28.65 -3.09
C GLY A 863 2.86 28.93 -3.16
N ASN A 864 2.05 28.04 -3.75
CA ASN A 864 0.60 28.20 -3.84
C ASN A 864 -0.12 27.71 -2.56
N ILE A 865 -1.12 28.46 -2.11
CA ILE A 865 -1.89 28.16 -0.90
C ILE A 865 -2.97 27.11 -1.17
N THR A 866 -2.66 25.89 -0.78
CA THR A 866 -3.59 24.75 -0.83
C THR A 866 -4.48 24.74 0.40
N CYS A 867 -5.76 24.41 0.21
CA CYS A 867 -6.74 24.21 1.28
C CYS A 867 -7.19 22.75 1.32
N ARG A 868 -7.39 22.23 2.52
CA ARG A 868 -7.78 20.85 2.76
C ARG A 868 -9.27 20.58 2.52
N THR A 869 -9.54 19.64 1.62
CA THR A 869 -10.88 19.20 1.18
C THR A 869 -11.58 18.32 2.22
N SER A 870 -12.86 18.02 2.00
CA SER A 870 -13.60 16.97 2.71
C SER A 870 -13.12 15.53 2.39
N LEU A 871 -12.28 15.37 1.36
CA LEU A 871 -11.61 14.13 0.98
C LEU A 871 -10.21 13.99 1.62
N GLY A 872 -9.85 14.88 2.54
CA GLY A 872 -8.54 14.87 3.21
C GLY A 872 -7.42 15.49 2.39
N LYS A 873 -7.46 15.40 1.05
CA LYS A 873 -6.46 16.00 0.13
C LYS A 873 -6.41 17.54 0.25
N TYR A 874 -5.22 18.13 0.29
CA TYR A 874 -4.97 19.56 0.09
C TYR A 874 -5.03 19.89 -1.41
N CYS A 875 -5.76 20.94 -1.76
CA CYS A 875 -6.01 21.33 -3.14
C CYS A 875 -5.91 22.86 -3.28
N ASP A 876 -5.21 23.32 -4.31
CA ASP A 876 -5.05 24.74 -4.70
C ASP A 876 -6.35 25.32 -5.29
N ARG A 877 -7.09 24.54 -6.08
CA ARG A 877 -8.41 24.88 -6.63
C ARG A 877 -9.47 25.07 -5.53
N THR A 878 -9.30 24.43 -4.38
CA THR A 878 -10.22 24.54 -3.23
C THR A 878 -10.01 25.86 -2.48
N LYS A 879 -11.02 26.74 -2.49
CA LYS A 879 -10.99 28.01 -1.75
C LYS A 879 -11.99 27.98 -0.58
N ALA A 880 -11.50 28.17 0.63
CA ALA A 880 -12.30 28.24 1.86
C ALA A 880 -12.49 29.70 2.29
N GLY A 881 -13.15 30.52 1.48
CA GLY A 881 -13.30 31.95 1.75
C GLY A 881 -12.02 32.75 1.50
N TYR A 882 -11.97 33.98 2.04
CA TYR A 882 -10.73 34.78 2.03
C TYR A 882 -9.64 34.25 2.98
N TYR A 883 -9.87 33.12 3.66
CA TYR A 883 -8.88 32.49 4.53
C TYR A 883 -7.65 32.06 3.73
N ASN A 884 -7.80 31.53 2.51
CA ASN A 884 -6.66 31.24 1.62
C ASN A 884 -5.71 32.45 1.49
N ALA A 885 -6.25 33.62 1.13
CA ALA A 885 -5.46 34.84 0.92
C ALA A 885 -4.78 35.35 2.21
N PHE A 886 -5.51 35.45 3.33
CA PHE A 886 -4.93 35.98 4.57
C PHE A 886 -4.05 34.97 5.31
N ILE A 887 -4.27 33.66 5.16
CA ILE A 887 -3.37 32.63 5.68
C ILE A 887 -2.11 32.54 4.83
N TYR A 888 -2.19 32.70 3.50
CA TYR A 888 -1.00 32.90 2.66
C TYR A 888 -0.15 34.08 3.16
N LEU A 889 -0.77 35.25 3.39
CA LEU A 889 -0.07 36.43 3.94
C LEU A 889 0.45 36.22 5.37
N LYS A 890 -0.13 35.30 6.15
CA LYS A 890 0.37 34.91 7.48
C LYS A 890 1.58 33.99 7.39
N LEU A 891 1.51 32.93 6.58
CA LEU A 891 2.59 31.96 6.39
C LEU A 891 3.83 32.60 5.76
N THR A 892 3.64 33.48 4.78
CA THR A 892 4.71 34.29 4.15
C THR A 892 5.19 35.47 5.02
N ARG A 893 4.64 35.65 6.23
CA ARG A 893 4.95 36.78 7.14
C ARG A 893 4.77 38.17 6.50
N GLY A 894 3.87 38.29 5.53
CA GLY A 894 3.61 39.51 4.77
C GLY A 894 4.51 39.72 3.55
N CYS A 895 5.38 38.76 3.20
CA CYS A 895 6.13 38.76 1.94
C CYS A 895 5.21 38.35 0.77
N SER A 896 4.40 39.30 0.29
CA SER A 896 3.48 39.04 -0.81
C SER A 896 4.19 38.93 -2.16
N ASN A 897 3.72 38.02 -3.03
CA ASN A 897 4.22 37.86 -4.40
C ASN A 897 3.12 38.32 -5.37
N PRO A 898 3.24 39.51 -6.00
CA PRO A 898 2.22 40.07 -6.89
C PRO A 898 1.83 39.19 -8.08
N GLU A 899 2.71 38.28 -8.51
CA GLU A 899 2.46 37.39 -9.65
C GLU A 899 1.65 36.14 -9.28
N SER A 900 1.59 35.78 -7.99
CA SER A 900 0.91 34.55 -7.53
C SER A 900 -0.63 34.60 -7.59
N ASP A 901 -1.28 33.44 -7.70
CA ASP A 901 -2.75 33.29 -7.68
C ASP A 901 -3.36 33.15 -6.28
N ASN A 902 -2.55 33.37 -5.24
CA ASN A 902 -2.93 33.15 -3.84
C ASN A 902 -3.86 34.22 -3.27
N TYR A 903 -3.90 35.40 -3.88
CA TYR A 903 -4.65 36.57 -3.44
C TYR A 903 -4.92 37.52 -4.62
N GLY A 904 -5.49 38.70 -4.37
CA GLY A 904 -5.86 39.68 -5.41
C GLY A 904 -7.17 39.39 -6.16
N TYR A 905 -7.92 38.37 -5.73
CA TYR A 905 -9.19 37.98 -6.31
C TYR A 905 -10.39 38.35 -5.42
N MET A 906 -11.56 38.47 -6.05
CA MET A 906 -12.86 38.49 -5.38
C MET A 906 -13.54 37.13 -5.56
N MET A 907 -14.03 36.51 -4.48
CA MET A 907 -14.75 35.22 -4.59
C MET A 907 -16.24 35.44 -4.83
N LEU A 908 -16.79 34.84 -5.89
CA LEU A 908 -18.20 34.92 -6.25
C LEU A 908 -18.78 33.52 -6.48
N ASP A 909 -19.96 33.28 -5.90
CA ASP A 909 -20.69 32.01 -5.94
C ASP A 909 -21.43 31.87 -7.28
N THR A 910 -21.30 30.74 -7.97
CA THR A 910 -22.04 30.46 -9.21
C THR A 910 -23.32 29.65 -8.96
N GLY A 911 -23.76 29.56 -7.71
CA GLY A 911 -24.86 28.71 -7.27
C GLY A 911 -24.43 27.27 -7.02
N SER A 912 -25.40 26.41 -6.70
CA SER A 912 -25.13 25.04 -6.23
C SER A 912 -25.93 23.95 -6.94
N ILE A 913 -25.32 22.77 -7.08
CA ILE A 913 -25.96 21.54 -7.58
C ILE A 913 -26.00 20.51 -6.45
N SER A 914 -27.18 19.98 -6.14
CA SER A 914 -27.31 18.85 -5.21
C SER A 914 -26.67 17.60 -5.80
N TYR A 915 -25.78 16.93 -5.08
CA TYR A 915 -25.19 15.67 -5.54
C TYR A 915 -26.24 14.58 -5.78
N ALA A 916 -27.36 14.61 -5.03
CA ALA A 916 -28.47 13.69 -5.24
C ALA A 916 -29.09 13.82 -6.66
N LYS A 917 -29.00 15.01 -7.27
CA LYS A 917 -29.54 15.32 -8.61
C LYS A 917 -28.60 14.96 -9.76
N LEU A 918 -27.41 14.39 -9.52
CA LEU A 918 -26.54 13.94 -10.61
C LEU A 918 -27.10 12.68 -11.30
N PRO A 919 -27.37 11.55 -10.61
CA PRO A 919 -27.74 10.31 -11.28
C PRO A 919 -29.15 10.32 -11.88
N GLU A 920 -30.05 11.16 -11.38
CA GLU A 920 -31.45 11.28 -11.86
C GLU A 920 -31.56 11.58 -13.36
N ASN A 921 -30.57 12.31 -13.90
CA ASN A 921 -30.55 12.71 -15.31
C ASN A 921 -30.26 11.56 -16.28
N TYR A 922 -29.79 10.40 -15.81
CA TYR A 922 -29.31 9.34 -16.70
C TYR A 922 -30.42 8.31 -16.98
N PRO A 923 -30.80 8.08 -18.27
CA PRO A 923 -31.79 7.07 -18.65
C PRO A 923 -31.44 5.67 -18.13
N LEU A 924 -30.15 5.32 -18.19
CA LEU A 924 -29.58 4.08 -17.67
C LEU A 924 -28.51 4.42 -16.64
N ILE A 925 -28.61 3.77 -15.46
CA ILE A 925 -27.66 3.85 -14.35
C ILE A 925 -27.23 2.42 -14.05
N LEU A 926 -25.93 2.17 -14.12
CA LEU A 926 -25.28 0.93 -13.72
C LEU A 926 -24.21 1.26 -12.67
N GLY A 927 -23.70 0.26 -11.94
CA GLY A 927 -22.58 0.51 -11.04
C GLY A 927 -22.09 -0.70 -10.25
N VAL A 928 -20.91 -0.55 -9.65
CA VAL A 928 -20.23 -1.56 -8.86
C VAL A 928 -19.82 -1.04 -7.48
N THR A 929 -19.74 -1.93 -6.48
CA THR A 929 -19.26 -1.59 -5.12
C THR A 929 -18.76 -2.84 -4.41
N GLY A 930 -17.89 -2.69 -3.41
CA GLY A 930 -17.53 -3.79 -2.51
C GLY A 930 -18.64 -4.21 -1.53
N THR A 931 -19.69 -3.38 -1.37
CA THR A 931 -20.45 -3.30 -0.11
C THR A 931 -21.96 -3.01 -0.30
N LEU A 932 -22.56 -3.44 -1.41
CA LEU A 932 -24.00 -3.24 -1.71
C LEU A 932 -24.92 -3.82 -0.62
N THR A 933 -24.62 -5.03 -0.11
CA THR A 933 -25.40 -5.70 0.93
C THR A 933 -25.27 -5.05 2.31
N THR A 934 -24.33 -4.13 2.48
CA THR A 934 -24.12 -3.35 3.72
C THR A 934 -24.61 -1.90 3.59
N LEU A 935 -25.27 -1.53 2.48
CA LEU A 935 -26.05 -0.29 2.41
C LEU A 935 -27.13 -0.28 3.49
N ASN A 936 -27.30 0.84 4.17
CA ASN A 936 -28.30 0.98 5.24
C ASN A 936 -29.73 1.17 4.69
N GLU A 937 -30.74 1.08 5.56
CA GLU A 937 -32.17 1.13 5.20
C GLU A 937 -32.55 2.39 4.39
N TYR A 938 -31.91 3.54 4.68
CA TYR A 938 -32.11 4.81 3.99
C TYR A 938 -31.45 4.84 2.61
N GLU A 939 -30.26 4.28 2.48
CA GLU A 939 -29.54 4.17 1.20
C GLU A 939 -30.25 3.19 0.26
N GLN A 940 -30.71 2.04 0.77
CA GLN A 940 -31.53 1.10 0.01
C GLN A 940 -32.84 1.73 -0.48
N LYS A 941 -33.46 2.59 0.35
CA LYS A 941 -34.63 3.37 -0.04
C LYS A 941 -34.31 4.36 -1.17
N ALA A 942 -33.20 5.09 -1.09
CA ALA A 942 -32.76 6.00 -2.15
C ALA A 942 -32.49 5.26 -3.48
N VAL A 943 -31.79 4.12 -3.45
CA VAL A 943 -31.54 3.27 -4.62
C VAL A 943 -32.86 2.83 -5.28
N LYS A 944 -33.82 2.31 -4.50
CA LYS A 944 -35.06 1.71 -5.01
C LYS A 944 -36.15 2.72 -5.37
N GLU A 945 -36.43 3.69 -4.49
CA GLU A 945 -37.53 4.64 -4.68
C GLU A 945 -37.12 5.87 -5.49
N HIS A 946 -35.94 6.45 -5.23
CA HIS A 946 -35.53 7.71 -5.85
C HIS A 946 -34.86 7.48 -7.21
N TYR A 947 -33.86 6.59 -7.29
CA TYR A 947 -33.14 6.29 -8.54
C TYR A 947 -33.82 5.23 -9.42
N GLN A 948 -34.84 4.54 -8.89
CA GLN A 948 -35.59 3.47 -9.55
C GLN A 948 -34.69 2.29 -9.98
N ILE A 949 -33.64 2.03 -9.20
CA ILE A 949 -32.75 0.88 -9.39
C ILE A 949 -33.35 -0.27 -8.58
N LEU A 950 -34.15 -1.10 -9.26
CA LEU A 950 -34.84 -2.23 -8.65
C LEU A 950 -34.05 -3.54 -8.71
N ASN A 951 -33.03 -3.62 -9.58
CA ASN A 951 -32.22 -4.81 -9.73
C ASN A 951 -30.83 -4.69 -9.10
N SER A 952 -30.44 -5.75 -8.41
CA SER A 952 -29.16 -5.88 -7.73
C SER A 952 -28.53 -7.25 -7.97
N SER A 953 -27.22 -7.35 -7.77
CA SER A 953 -26.55 -8.65 -7.79
C SER A 953 -25.36 -8.70 -6.85
N VAL A 954 -25.14 -9.83 -6.20
CA VAL A 954 -23.91 -10.15 -5.48
C VAL A 954 -23.10 -11.14 -6.32
N MET A 955 -21.87 -10.75 -6.67
CA MET A 955 -20.89 -11.65 -7.27
C MET A 955 -20.09 -12.34 -6.16
N PRO A 956 -19.96 -13.68 -6.19
CA PRO A 956 -19.09 -14.40 -5.27
C PRO A 956 -17.61 -14.11 -5.56
N SER A 957 -16.73 -14.42 -4.62
CA SER A 957 -15.30 -14.36 -4.89
C SER A 957 -14.86 -15.53 -5.76
N PHE A 958 -13.87 -15.30 -6.64
CA PHE A 958 -13.09 -16.37 -7.26
C PHE A 958 -11.79 -16.71 -6.53
N PHE A 959 -11.61 -16.16 -5.32
CA PHE A 959 -10.53 -16.44 -4.38
C PHE A 959 -11.08 -17.08 -3.09
N GLY A 960 -11.85 -18.15 -3.24
CA GLY A 960 -12.44 -18.88 -2.12
C GLY A 960 -13.27 -18.00 -1.18
N GLY A 961 -13.08 -18.20 0.13
CA GLY A 961 -13.62 -17.35 1.18
C GLY A 961 -12.47 -16.77 2.00
N SER A 962 -12.59 -15.51 2.46
CA SER A 962 -11.50 -14.87 3.20
C SER A 962 -11.15 -15.64 4.48
N ASN A 963 -9.85 -15.87 4.67
CA ASN A 963 -9.30 -16.50 5.88
C ASN A 963 -9.40 -15.62 7.15
N LEU A 964 -9.89 -14.39 7.04
CA LEU A 964 -10.01 -13.46 8.16
C LEU A 964 -11.06 -13.90 9.20
N LYS A 965 -10.58 -14.37 10.35
CA LYS A 965 -11.42 -14.70 11.51
C LYS A 965 -11.45 -13.53 12.50
N PHE A 966 -12.53 -12.75 12.49
CA PHE A 966 -12.74 -11.65 13.44
C PHE A 966 -13.55 -12.11 14.66
N ASN A 967 -12.91 -12.17 15.83
CA ASN A 967 -13.56 -12.44 17.11
C ASN A 967 -13.80 -11.13 17.88
N LYS A 968 -15.07 -10.80 18.12
CA LYS A 968 -15.52 -9.58 18.81
C LYS A 968 -14.98 -9.38 20.23
N PHE A 969 -14.46 -10.43 20.87
CA PHE A 969 -13.94 -10.39 22.24
C PHE A 969 -12.41 -10.30 22.32
N SER A 970 -11.69 -10.83 21.32
CA SER A 970 -10.21 -10.91 21.33
C SER A 970 -9.53 -10.11 20.21
N ASN A 971 -10.31 -9.46 19.34
CA ASN A 971 -9.82 -8.55 18.29
C ASN A 971 -10.41 -7.13 18.46
N PHE A 972 -10.86 -6.79 19.67
CA PHE A 972 -11.46 -5.50 20.02
C PHE A 972 -10.97 -5.11 21.42
N VAL A 973 -10.35 -3.94 21.55
CA VAL A 973 -9.86 -3.43 22.83
C VAL A 973 -10.20 -1.94 22.96
N CYS A 974 -10.65 -1.53 24.15
CA CYS A 974 -10.98 -0.15 24.47
C CYS A 974 -10.10 0.34 25.63
N TYR A 975 -9.43 1.47 25.46
CA TYR A 975 -8.55 2.11 26.45
C TYR A 975 -9.18 3.38 27.01
N GLU A 976 -8.74 3.81 28.20
CA GLU A 976 -9.28 4.98 28.89
C GLU A 976 -8.69 6.30 28.37
N THR A 977 -7.37 6.42 28.26
CA THR A 977 -6.70 7.64 27.79
C THR A 977 -6.17 7.53 26.36
N GLU A 978 -5.90 8.67 25.71
CA GLU A 978 -5.25 8.70 24.40
C GLU A 978 -3.79 8.20 24.45
N ASN A 979 -3.08 8.40 25.57
CA ASN A 979 -1.72 7.90 25.76
C ASN A 979 -1.67 6.37 25.85
N ASP A 980 -2.56 5.74 26.63
CA ASP A 980 -2.63 4.28 26.73
C ASP A 980 -2.97 3.64 25.37
N TRP A 981 -3.87 4.29 24.62
CA TRP A 981 -4.26 3.90 23.28
C TRP A 981 -3.10 3.97 22.27
N MET A 982 -2.29 5.03 22.27
CA MET A 982 -1.10 5.09 21.40
C MET A 982 -0.03 4.07 21.80
N ASN A 983 0.23 3.89 23.10
CA ASN A 983 1.17 2.88 23.59
C ASN A 983 0.73 1.44 23.26
N ALA A 984 -0.57 1.15 23.33
CA ALA A 984 -1.14 -0.14 22.93
C ALA A 984 -0.98 -0.40 21.42
N ILE A 985 -1.21 0.63 20.58
CA ILE A 985 -0.98 0.55 19.13
C ILE A 985 0.51 0.25 18.85
N PHE A 986 1.44 0.97 19.48
CA PHE A 986 2.87 0.75 19.33
C PHE A 986 3.32 -0.65 19.80
N SER A 987 2.81 -1.10 20.95
CA SER A 987 3.05 -2.46 21.46
C SER A 987 2.61 -3.54 20.48
N ASN A 988 1.39 -3.43 19.92
CA ASN A 988 0.86 -4.43 18.99
C ASN A 988 1.54 -4.39 17.61
N ILE A 989 2.02 -3.21 17.18
CA ILE A 989 2.92 -3.06 16.03
C ILE A 989 4.21 -3.86 16.28
N ASN A 990 4.95 -3.59 17.36
CA ASN A 990 6.24 -4.24 17.65
C ASN A 990 6.10 -5.75 17.84
N ALA A 991 5.07 -6.20 18.58
CA ALA A 991 4.75 -7.61 18.78
C ALA A 991 4.34 -8.36 17.49
N THR A 992 4.16 -7.62 16.38
CA THR A 992 3.85 -8.14 15.05
C THR A 992 5.04 -8.05 14.09
N ILE A 993 5.81 -6.95 14.12
CA ILE A 993 7.11 -6.81 13.44
C ILE A 993 8.07 -7.92 13.88
N ASN A 994 8.15 -8.20 15.18
CA ASN A 994 9.02 -9.24 15.74
C ASN A 994 8.65 -10.66 15.27
N LYS A 995 7.42 -10.85 14.78
CA LYS A 995 6.95 -12.10 14.13
C LYS A 995 7.21 -12.11 12.62
N LYS A 996 8.03 -11.19 12.09
CA LYS A 996 8.37 -11.04 10.65
C LYS A 996 7.13 -10.82 9.75
N ARG A 997 6.12 -10.12 10.26
CA ARG A 997 4.91 -9.72 9.51
C ARG A 997 4.99 -8.24 9.11
N SER A 998 4.04 -7.76 8.31
CA SER A 998 3.81 -6.33 8.07
C SER A 998 2.58 -5.83 8.83
N VAL A 999 2.53 -4.53 9.10
CA VAL A 999 1.44 -3.89 9.87
C VAL A 999 0.89 -2.67 9.12
N LEU A 1000 -0.43 -2.65 8.93
CA LEU A 1000 -1.15 -1.57 8.26
C LEU A 1000 -2.12 -0.92 9.26
N VAL A 1001 -1.84 0.33 9.64
CA VAL A 1001 -2.47 1.00 10.79
C VAL A 1001 -3.36 2.15 10.32
N PHE A 1002 -4.67 1.99 10.42
CA PHE A 1002 -5.65 2.99 9.97
C PHE A 1002 -5.99 3.99 11.08
N PHE A 1003 -5.58 5.23 10.87
CA PHE A 1003 -5.92 6.39 11.68
C PHE A 1003 -7.05 7.22 11.08
N GLU A 1004 -7.85 7.82 11.96
CA GLU A 1004 -8.96 8.69 11.59
C GLU A 1004 -8.49 9.98 10.89
N THR A 1005 -7.32 10.50 11.28
CA THR A 1005 -6.67 11.66 10.67
C THR A 1005 -5.16 11.50 10.61
N ASP A 1006 -4.56 12.16 9.64
CA ASP A 1006 -3.12 12.51 9.59
C ASP A 1006 -2.64 13.24 10.85
N ILE A 1007 -3.48 14.03 11.52
CA ILE A 1007 -3.14 14.68 12.80
C ILE A 1007 -2.78 13.62 13.84
N LYS A 1008 -3.56 12.53 13.93
CA LYS A 1008 -3.27 11.38 14.81
C LYS A 1008 -2.05 10.58 14.34
N ILE A 1009 -1.84 10.44 13.02
CA ILE A 1009 -0.61 9.86 12.46
C ILE A 1009 0.62 10.68 12.89
N ASN A 1010 0.55 12.02 12.78
CA ASN A 1010 1.65 12.92 13.09
C ASN A 1010 1.95 12.97 14.60
N ALA A 1011 0.93 12.87 15.46
CA ALA A 1011 1.10 12.68 16.89
C ALA A 1011 1.84 11.36 17.19
N PHE A 1012 1.36 10.23 16.65
CA PHE A 1012 2.00 8.93 16.80
C PHE A 1012 3.45 8.91 16.26
N LYS A 1013 3.70 9.50 15.09
CA LYS A 1013 5.06 9.62 14.53
C LYS A 1013 5.98 10.44 15.44
N LYS A 1014 5.49 11.54 16.02
CA LYS A 1014 6.31 12.42 16.90
C LYS A 1014 6.84 11.67 18.13
N GLU A 1015 6.13 10.66 18.61
CA GLU A 1015 6.48 9.88 19.80
C GLU A 1015 7.22 8.57 19.46
N PHE A 1016 6.82 7.86 18.40
CA PHE A 1016 7.29 6.49 18.13
C PHE A 1016 8.16 6.31 16.87
N SER A 1017 8.28 7.31 15.98
CA SER A 1017 8.96 7.10 14.68
C SER A 1017 10.46 6.77 14.75
N SER A 1018 11.16 7.17 15.81
CA SER A 1018 12.57 6.81 16.04
C SER A 1018 12.77 5.32 16.37
N GLN A 1019 11.70 4.61 16.71
CA GLN A 1019 11.70 3.22 17.19
C GLN A 1019 11.15 2.23 16.14
N LEU A 1020 10.89 2.68 14.91
CA LEU A 1020 10.31 1.88 13.82
C LEU A 1020 11.19 1.96 12.56
N ASP A 1021 11.81 0.84 12.17
CA ASP A 1021 12.82 0.78 11.11
C ASP A 1021 12.25 1.11 9.72
N ARG A 1022 11.10 0.52 9.37
CA ARG A 1022 10.41 0.69 8.07
C ARG A 1022 9.04 1.34 8.30
N LEU A 1023 8.98 2.67 8.22
CA LEU A 1023 7.78 3.45 8.56
C LEU A 1023 7.27 4.31 7.39
N ASN A 1024 6.34 3.75 6.63
CA ASN A 1024 5.70 4.45 5.50
C ASN A 1024 4.44 5.19 5.96
N VAL A 1025 4.06 6.25 5.25
CA VAL A 1025 2.86 7.06 5.54
C VAL A 1025 2.03 7.23 4.29
N LEU A 1026 0.79 6.74 4.33
CA LEU A 1026 -0.14 6.79 3.22
C LEU A 1026 -1.33 7.68 3.56
N THR A 1027 -1.52 8.74 2.79
CA THR A 1027 -2.63 9.68 2.96
C THR A 1027 -3.18 10.08 1.58
N ALA A 1028 -4.30 10.80 1.55
CA ALA A 1028 -4.79 11.45 0.32
C ALA A 1028 -3.87 12.59 -0.19
N ASP A 1029 -2.74 12.84 0.50
CA ASP A 1029 -1.73 13.87 0.26
C ASP A 1029 -0.32 13.31 0.02
N THR A 1030 -0.18 11.99 -0.08
CA THR A 1030 1.04 11.34 -0.55
C THR A 1030 1.16 11.59 -2.05
N ASP A 1031 2.35 11.95 -2.55
CA ASP A 1031 2.59 12.19 -3.96
C ASP A 1031 2.39 10.91 -4.81
N GLU A 1032 1.98 11.05 -6.08
CA GLU A 1032 1.47 9.91 -6.87
C GLU A 1032 2.52 8.80 -7.08
N ASP A 1033 3.79 9.17 -7.28
CA ASP A 1033 4.91 8.22 -7.40
C ASP A 1033 5.18 7.45 -6.09
N ASP A 1034 5.23 8.16 -4.97
CA ASP A 1034 5.41 7.60 -3.62
C ASP A 1034 4.21 6.72 -3.20
N MET A 1035 3.00 7.08 -3.63
CA MET A 1035 1.77 6.38 -3.25
C MET A 1035 1.81 4.91 -3.68
N GLU A 1036 2.21 4.63 -4.92
CA GLU A 1036 2.35 3.25 -5.39
C GLU A 1036 3.47 2.48 -4.68
N VAL A 1037 4.59 3.14 -4.40
CA VAL A 1037 5.71 2.54 -3.67
C VAL A 1037 5.26 2.11 -2.27
N PHE A 1038 4.65 3.02 -1.50
CA PHE A 1038 4.20 2.74 -0.13
C PHE A 1038 3.05 1.73 -0.06
N ILE A 1039 2.19 1.66 -1.09
CA ILE A 1039 1.13 0.63 -1.21
C ILE A 1039 1.74 -0.77 -1.43
N ASN A 1040 2.74 -0.90 -2.30
CA ASN A 1040 3.44 -2.16 -2.52
C ASN A 1040 4.25 -2.57 -1.26
N ASP A 1041 4.92 -1.62 -0.62
CA ASP A 1041 5.74 -1.87 0.58
C ASP A 1041 4.93 -2.28 1.82
N ALA A 1042 3.66 -1.91 1.92
CA ALA A 1042 2.80 -2.22 3.07
C ALA A 1042 2.60 -3.73 3.32
N GLY A 1043 2.81 -4.57 2.31
CA GLY A 1043 2.78 -6.03 2.42
C GLY A 1043 4.14 -6.69 2.63
N VAL A 1044 5.18 -5.89 2.91
CA VAL A 1044 6.58 -6.32 2.96
C VAL A 1044 7.06 -6.51 4.41
N THR A 1045 7.98 -7.46 4.61
CA THR A 1045 8.44 -7.90 5.94
C THR A 1045 8.94 -6.75 6.81
N LYS A 1046 8.45 -6.69 8.05
CA LYS A 1046 8.66 -5.60 9.04
C LYS A 1046 8.12 -4.21 8.65
N THR A 1047 7.55 -3.99 7.48
CA THR A 1047 7.00 -2.66 7.13
C THR A 1047 5.80 -2.30 8.01
N VAL A 1048 5.81 -1.07 8.52
CA VAL A 1048 4.66 -0.40 9.14
C VAL A 1048 4.19 0.69 8.18
N THR A 1049 2.94 0.61 7.74
CA THR A 1049 2.28 1.66 6.96
C THR A 1049 1.21 2.33 7.80
N LEU A 1050 1.41 3.61 8.14
CA LEU A 1050 0.40 4.42 8.81
C LEU A 1050 -0.50 5.06 7.76
N ALA A 1051 -1.78 4.70 7.75
CA ALA A 1051 -2.74 5.04 6.69
C ALA A 1051 -3.89 5.89 7.24
N THR A 1052 -4.39 6.87 6.48
CA THR A 1052 -5.65 7.56 6.85
C THR A 1052 -6.89 6.74 6.49
N ARG A 1053 -8.03 7.03 7.13
CA ARG A 1053 -9.37 6.47 6.86
C ARG A 1053 -9.66 6.31 5.35
N ASP A 1054 -9.39 7.33 4.54
CA ASP A 1054 -9.68 7.33 3.10
C ASP A 1054 -8.83 6.29 2.33
N MET A 1055 -7.61 5.98 2.78
CA MET A 1055 -6.75 4.90 2.23
C MET A 1055 -7.26 3.48 2.59
N GLY A 1056 -8.31 3.38 3.40
CA GLY A 1056 -9.08 2.16 3.64
C GLY A 1056 -10.05 1.82 2.49
N ARG A 1057 -10.06 2.61 1.42
CA ARG A 1057 -10.91 2.48 0.22
C ARG A 1057 -10.05 2.49 -1.05
N GLY A 1058 -10.52 1.91 -2.16
CA GLY A 1058 -9.81 1.85 -3.47
C GLY A 1058 -8.51 1.01 -3.56
N VAL A 1059 -7.66 1.01 -2.54
CA VAL A 1059 -6.28 0.50 -2.56
C VAL A 1059 -6.16 -1.04 -2.44
N ASP A 1060 -5.22 -1.66 -3.17
CA ASP A 1060 -4.86 -3.08 -3.04
C ASP A 1060 -3.45 -3.28 -2.45
N TYR A 1061 -3.40 -3.60 -1.16
CA TYR A 1061 -2.16 -3.89 -0.43
C TYR A 1061 -1.79 -5.36 -0.63
N LYS A 1062 -0.63 -5.62 -1.27
CA LYS A 1062 -0.23 -6.95 -1.72
C LYS A 1062 0.86 -7.53 -0.81
N SER A 1063 0.57 -8.61 -0.10
CA SER A 1063 1.56 -9.26 0.78
C SER A 1063 2.64 -10.04 0.03
N SER A 1064 3.84 -10.02 0.62
CA SER A 1064 5.02 -10.78 0.20
C SER A 1064 5.00 -12.23 0.73
N VAL A 1065 5.79 -13.10 0.09
CA VAL A 1065 5.94 -14.52 0.45
C VAL A 1065 6.28 -14.70 1.93
N ALA A 1066 7.29 -13.97 2.41
CA ALA A 1066 7.72 -13.98 3.80
C ALA A 1066 6.63 -13.49 4.78
N VAL A 1067 5.83 -12.47 4.43
CA VAL A 1067 4.73 -12.01 5.29
C VAL A 1067 3.60 -13.06 5.37
N GLU A 1068 3.23 -13.69 4.25
CA GLU A 1068 2.24 -14.77 4.23
C GLU A 1068 2.68 -15.99 5.04
N LYS A 1069 3.95 -16.43 4.89
CA LYS A 1069 4.55 -17.52 5.68
C LYS A 1069 4.44 -17.29 7.19
N ASN A 1070 4.43 -16.03 7.63
CA ASN A 1070 4.29 -15.64 9.04
C ASN A 1070 2.85 -15.24 9.44
N GLY A 1071 1.84 -15.50 8.61
CA GLY A 1071 0.42 -15.28 8.92
C GLY A 1071 -0.23 -14.07 8.22
N GLY A 1072 0.38 -13.53 7.18
CA GLY A 1072 -0.16 -12.45 6.35
C GLY A 1072 -0.15 -11.08 7.03
N ILE A 1073 -0.73 -10.07 6.37
CA ILE A 1073 -0.78 -8.68 6.87
C ILE A 1073 -1.59 -8.59 8.17
N HIS A 1074 -1.13 -7.78 9.13
CA HIS A 1074 -1.92 -7.39 10.29
C HIS A 1074 -2.50 -5.98 10.09
N VAL A 1075 -3.82 -5.84 10.16
CA VAL A 1075 -4.51 -4.55 10.07
C VAL A 1075 -4.96 -4.11 11.45
N ILE A 1076 -4.48 -2.95 11.89
CA ILE A 1076 -4.94 -2.29 13.13
C ILE A 1076 -5.82 -1.12 12.72
N GLN A 1077 -7.10 -1.13 13.10
CA GLN A 1077 -7.97 0.03 12.99
C GLN A 1077 -8.03 0.76 14.33
N THR A 1078 -7.66 2.04 14.34
CA THR A 1078 -7.44 2.79 15.59
C THR A 1078 -8.66 3.59 16.06
N PHE A 1079 -9.76 3.53 15.31
CA PHE A 1079 -11.00 4.29 15.55
C PHE A 1079 -12.24 3.45 15.22
N PHE A 1080 -13.35 3.66 15.90
CA PHE A 1080 -14.60 2.97 15.57
C PHE A 1080 -15.27 3.64 14.34
N SER A 1081 -15.40 2.93 13.22
CA SER A 1081 -16.06 3.46 12.03
C SER A 1081 -17.54 3.72 12.27
N TYR A 1082 -17.99 4.93 11.97
CA TYR A 1082 -19.40 5.31 12.07
C TYR A 1082 -20.28 4.57 11.04
N ASP A 1083 -19.70 4.21 9.90
CA ASP A 1083 -20.32 3.39 8.85
C ASP A 1083 -19.77 1.95 8.88
N LEU A 1084 -20.66 0.95 8.81
CA LEU A 1084 -20.28 -0.47 8.75
C LEU A 1084 -19.58 -0.81 7.42
N LYS A 1085 -19.90 -0.10 6.33
CA LYS A 1085 -19.27 -0.31 5.01
C LYS A 1085 -17.78 0.05 5.06
N GLU A 1086 -17.45 1.14 5.75
CA GLU A 1086 -16.06 1.55 6.01
C GLU A 1086 -15.30 0.50 6.83
N GLU A 1087 -15.86 0.04 7.94
CA GLU A 1087 -15.25 -1.00 8.78
C GLU A 1087 -15.01 -2.29 7.98
N THR A 1088 -15.95 -2.66 7.12
CA THR A 1088 -15.87 -3.82 6.24
C THR A 1088 -14.79 -3.63 5.16
N GLN A 1089 -14.68 -2.44 4.58
CA GLN A 1089 -13.65 -2.10 3.60
C GLN A 1089 -12.25 -2.03 4.22
N ILE A 1090 -12.10 -1.59 5.47
CA ILE A 1090 -10.82 -1.60 6.21
C ILE A 1090 -10.43 -3.03 6.61
N LYS A 1091 -11.35 -3.81 7.20
CA LYS A 1091 -11.16 -5.25 7.47
C LYS A 1091 -10.72 -6.01 6.22
N GLY A 1092 -11.37 -5.71 5.10
CA GLY A 1092 -11.05 -6.26 3.80
C GLY A 1092 -9.73 -5.80 3.19
N ARG A 1093 -8.84 -5.08 3.87
CA ARG A 1093 -7.46 -4.77 3.40
C ARG A 1093 -6.42 -5.86 3.77
N THR A 1094 -6.83 -6.91 4.48
CA THR A 1094 -6.02 -8.11 4.78
C THR A 1094 -6.77 -9.39 4.35
N ALA A 1095 -6.07 -10.53 4.25
CA ALA A 1095 -6.62 -11.84 3.84
C ALA A 1095 -7.43 -11.79 2.52
N ARG A 1096 -6.82 -11.21 1.47
CA ARG A 1096 -7.29 -11.16 0.08
C ARG A 1096 -6.71 -12.30 -0.76
N LYS A 1097 -7.32 -12.69 -1.87
CA LYS A 1097 -6.73 -13.65 -2.84
C LYS A 1097 -6.31 -14.98 -2.18
N ASP A 1098 -7.15 -15.53 -1.29
CA ASP A 1098 -6.87 -16.67 -0.39
C ASP A 1098 -5.71 -16.50 0.62
N ASN A 1099 -5.07 -15.32 0.69
CA ASN A 1099 -4.01 -15.03 1.66
C ASN A 1099 -4.48 -15.15 3.12
N LEU A 1100 -3.52 -15.33 4.03
CA LEU A 1100 -3.70 -15.22 5.46
C LEU A 1100 -3.81 -13.74 5.89
N GLY A 1101 -4.09 -13.53 7.17
CA GLY A 1101 -4.22 -12.19 7.71
C GLY A 1101 -4.91 -12.14 9.05
N SER A 1102 -4.89 -10.95 9.66
CA SER A 1102 -5.53 -10.69 10.95
C SER A 1102 -5.91 -9.23 11.09
N TYR A 1103 -7.01 -8.94 11.76
CA TYR A 1103 -7.50 -7.58 12.02
C TYR A 1103 -7.70 -7.37 13.51
N GLU A 1104 -7.42 -6.17 14.01
CA GLU A 1104 -7.73 -5.71 15.36
C GLU A 1104 -8.34 -4.30 15.35
N LEU A 1105 -9.25 -4.03 16.29
CA LEU A 1105 -9.87 -2.72 16.49
C LEU A 1105 -9.48 -2.18 17.88
N ILE A 1106 -8.53 -1.24 17.91
CA ILE A 1106 -7.96 -0.64 19.11
C ILE A 1106 -8.49 0.79 19.25
N ILE A 1107 -9.29 1.07 20.27
CA ILE A 1107 -9.99 2.36 20.39
C ILE A 1107 -9.82 3.00 21.79
N CYS A 1108 -10.09 4.31 21.88
CA CYS A 1108 -10.10 5.07 23.13
C CYS A 1108 -11.52 5.55 23.45
N ILE A 1109 -11.95 5.46 24.72
CA ILE A 1109 -13.29 5.90 25.13
C ILE A 1109 -13.51 7.41 24.95
N GLU A 1110 -12.47 8.24 25.06
CA GLU A 1110 -12.61 9.66 24.77
C GLU A 1110 -13.04 9.91 23.32
N HIS A 1111 -12.51 9.15 22.36
CA HIS A 1111 -12.95 9.23 20.96
C HIS A 1111 -14.42 8.83 20.80
N LEU A 1112 -14.87 7.81 21.54
CA LEU A 1112 -16.28 7.38 21.52
C LEU A 1112 -17.23 8.42 22.13
N ARG A 1113 -16.84 9.09 23.22
CA ARG A 1113 -17.59 10.18 23.85
C ARG A 1113 -17.66 11.40 22.93
N LYS A 1114 -16.52 11.82 22.34
CA LYS A 1114 -16.44 12.87 21.32
C LYS A 1114 -17.34 12.59 20.09
N LEU A 1115 -17.63 11.31 19.79
CA LEU A 1115 -18.51 10.85 18.71
C LEU A 1115 -19.96 10.51 19.17
N ASN A 1116 -20.34 10.77 20.42
CA ASN A 1116 -21.65 10.41 21.01
C ASN A 1116 -22.04 8.92 20.91
N LEU A 1117 -21.09 8.01 20.68
CA LEU A 1117 -21.32 6.56 20.62
C LEU A 1117 -21.51 5.94 22.01
N VAL A 1118 -21.06 6.64 23.05
CA VAL A 1118 -20.99 6.21 24.45
C VAL A 1118 -21.23 7.43 25.34
N THR A 1119 -22.03 7.28 26.40
CA THR A 1119 -22.27 8.35 27.40
C THR A 1119 -21.13 8.45 28.42
N ASP A 1120 -20.98 9.60 29.07
CA ASP A 1120 -19.90 9.82 30.05
C ASP A 1120 -19.95 8.86 31.25
N GLU A 1121 -21.15 8.40 31.62
CA GLU A 1121 -21.41 7.44 32.69
C GLU A 1121 -20.81 6.04 32.44
N ILE A 1122 -20.57 5.68 31.17
CA ILE A 1122 -20.07 4.34 30.81
C ILE A 1122 -18.55 4.27 31.04
N LYS A 1123 -18.11 3.20 31.71
CA LYS A 1123 -16.70 2.90 31.97
C LYS A 1123 -16.07 2.13 30.80
N TYR A 1124 -14.80 2.39 30.49
CA TYR A 1124 -14.11 1.76 29.35
C TYR A 1124 -14.15 0.22 29.38
N LEU A 1125 -13.95 -0.40 30.56
CA LEU A 1125 -14.04 -1.86 30.76
C LEU A 1125 -15.40 -2.49 30.41
N SER A 1126 -16.48 -1.70 30.31
CA SER A 1126 -17.81 -2.19 29.90
C SER A 1126 -18.11 -1.98 28.41
N VAL A 1127 -17.26 -1.23 27.71
CA VAL A 1127 -17.38 -1.01 26.26
C VAL A 1127 -17.03 -2.30 25.53
N ASN A 1128 -17.94 -2.76 24.68
CA ASN A 1128 -17.76 -3.95 23.84
C ASN A 1128 -18.33 -3.70 22.44
N TYR A 1129 -17.83 -4.45 21.45
CA TYR A 1129 -18.22 -4.27 20.04
C TYR A 1129 -19.74 -4.31 19.83
N ASP A 1130 -20.46 -5.23 20.49
CA ASP A 1130 -21.91 -5.36 20.32
C ASP A 1130 -22.73 -4.25 21.00
N MET A 1131 -22.15 -3.52 21.95
CA MET A 1131 -22.70 -2.24 22.42
C MET A 1131 -22.52 -1.16 21.36
N LEU A 1132 -21.31 -0.98 20.83
CA LEU A 1132 -21.02 0.07 19.84
C LEU A 1132 -21.76 -0.16 18.50
N ALA A 1133 -21.92 -1.41 18.07
CA ALA A 1133 -22.72 -1.75 16.90
C ALA A 1133 -24.21 -1.37 17.08
N ARG A 1134 -24.75 -1.46 18.31
CA ARG A 1134 -26.10 -0.96 18.64
C ARG A 1134 -26.13 0.56 18.68
N SER A 1135 -25.16 1.24 19.30
CA SER A 1135 -25.05 2.71 19.29
C SER A 1135 -25.01 3.25 17.85
N ARG A 1136 -24.17 2.65 16.99
CA ARG A 1136 -24.09 2.97 15.55
C ARG A 1136 -25.44 2.87 14.86
N LYS A 1137 -26.15 1.73 14.98
CA LYS A 1137 -27.49 1.63 14.35
C LYS A 1137 -28.49 2.64 14.93
N GLN A 1138 -28.43 2.94 16.22
CA GLN A 1138 -29.32 3.96 16.82
C GLN A 1138 -29.01 5.39 16.34
N LEU A 1139 -27.73 5.75 16.17
CA LEU A 1139 -27.34 7.07 15.68
C LEU A 1139 -27.70 7.22 14.19
N MET A 1140 -27.35 6.23 13.35
CA MET A 1140 -27.72 6.25 11.92
C MET A 1140 -29.25 6.33 11.71
N ASN A 1141 -30.04 5.64 12.54
CA ASN A 1141 -31.50 5.73 12.49
C ASN A 1141 -32.05 7.09 12.96
N LYS A 1142 -31.37 7.80 13.89
CA LYS A 1142 -31.72 9.18 14.26
C LYS A 1142 -31.39 10.17 13.14
N GLU A 1143 -30.23 10.00 12.52
CA GLU A 1143 -29.75 10.87 11.44
C GLU A 1143 -30.55 10.75 10.13
N GLY A 1144 -31.28 9.66 9.90
CA GLY A 1144 -32.13 9.52 8.70
C GLY A 1144 -33.06 10.72 8.50
N ALA A 1145 -33.70 11.21 9.58
CA ALA A 1145 -34.54 12.42 9.55
C ALA A 1145 -33.73 13.70 9.30
N THR A 1146 -32.48 13.77 9.79
CA THR A 1146 -31.56 14.87 9.51
C THR A 1146 -31.09 14.85 8.04
N LYS A 1147 -30.90 13.66 7.45
CA LYS A 1147 -30.49 13.49 6.05
C LYS A 1147 -31.60 13.83 5.08
N ASP A 1148 -32.86 13.49 5.38
CA ASP A 1148 -34.02 14.02 4.66
C ASP A 1148 -34.06 15.57 4.70
N THR A 1149 -33.76 16.18 5.85
CA THR A 1149 -33.69 17.65 5.97
C THR A 1149 -32.57 18.23 5.10
N GLN A 1150 -31.37 17.63 5.13
CA GLN A 1150 -30.22 18.08 4.33
C GLN A 1150 -30.44 17.87 2.82
N ILE A 1151 -31.08 16.77 2.38
CA ILE A 1151 -31.48 16.59 0.98
C ILE A 1151 -32.45 17.69 0.55
N ASN A 1152 -33.46 17.99 1.36
CA ASN A 1152 -34.44 19.04 1.02
C ASN A 1152 -33.79 20.42 0.92
N GLN A 1153 -32.85 20.76 1.81
CA GLN A 1153 -32.05 21.99 1.72
C GLN A 1153 -31.15 22.03 0.48
N ALA A 1154 -30.43 20.95 0.20
CA ALA A 1154 -29.57 20.83 -0.99
C ALA A 1154 -30.39 20.94 -2.29
N LEU A 1155 -31.59 20.34 -2.31
CA LEU A 1155 -32.55 20.39 -3.40
C LEU A 1155 -33.17 21.78 -3.57
N GLU A 1156 -33.51 22.48 -2.49
CA GLU A 1156 -34.03 23.85 -2.56
C GLU A 1156 -32.99 24.80 -3.14
N ARG A 1157 -31.74 24.72 -2.67
CA ARG A 1157 -30.60 25.49 -3.24
C ARG A 1157 -30.34 25.16 -4.72
N HIS A 1158 -30.47 23.88 -5.09
CA HIS A 1158 -30.36 23.44 -6.48
C HIS A 1158 -31.46 24.05 -7.35
N ASN A 1159 -32.73 23.96 -6.92
CA ASN A 1159 -33.87 24.52 -7.65
C ASN A 1159 -33.74 26.04 -7.77
N LYS A 1160 -33.38 26.76 -6.70
CA LYS A 1160 -33.10 28.21 -6.73
C LYS A 1160 -31.98 28.57 -7.71
N THR A 1161 -30.91 27.79 -7.75
CA THR A 1161 -29.82 27.95 -8.73
C THR A 1161 -30.32 27.78 -10.16
N ILE A 1162 -31.02 26.69 -10.43
CA ILE A 1162 -31.52 26.36 -11.77
C ILE A 1162 -32.53 27.43 -12.25
N ASP A 1163 -33.46 27.84 -11.40
CA ASP A 1163 -34.48 28.81 -11.76
C ASP A 1163 -33.93 30.24 -11.86
N PHE A 1164 -32.88 30.60 -11.11
CA PHE A 1164 -32.16 31.86 -11.29
C PHE A 1164 -31.51 31.95 -12.67
N PHE A 1165 -30.73 30.94 -13.09
CA PHE A 1165 -30.07 30.99 -14.38
C PHE A 1165 -31.07 30.89 -15.55
N LYS A 1166 -32.19 30.17 -15.43
CA LYS A 1166 -33.29 30.22 -16.41
C LYS A 1166 -33.95 31.60 -16.57
N LYS A 1167 -33.95 32.47 -15.54
CA LYS A 1167 -34.46 33.85 -15.65
C LYS A 1167 -33.50 34.76 -16.42
N ILE A 1168 -32.21 34.46 -16.40
CA ILE A 1168 -31.12 35.33 -16.85
C ILE A 1168 -30.59 34.91 -18.22
N GLY A 1169 -30.36 33.61 -18.40
CA GLY A 1169 -30.11 32.98 -19.70
C GLY A 1169 -31.41 32.41 -20.26
N GLY A 1170 -32.00 33.12 -21.23
CA GLY A 1170 -33.01 32.51 -22.11
C GLY A 1170 -32.36 31.45 -22.99
N ILE A 1171 -33.02 30.29 -23.09
CA ILE A 1171 -32.67 29.18 -24.01
C ILE A 1171 -33.13 29.54 -25.43
#